data_AF-A0A419H0W7-F1
#
_entry.id   AF-A0A419H0W7-F1
#
_cell.length_a   1.000
_cell.length_b   1.000
_cell.length_c   1.000
_cell.angle_alpha   90.00
_cell.angle_beta   90.00
_cell.angle_gamma   90.00
#
_symmetry.space_group_name_H-M   'P 1'
#
loop_
_entity.id
_entity.type
_entity.pdbx_description
1 polymer ?
#
loop_
_entity_poly.entity_id
_entity_poly.type
_entity_poly.pdbx_seq_one_letter_code
_entity_poly.pdbx_strand_id
1 'polypeptide(L)'
;MNNLEQLLSNILPYAIGLIVIVLIAKSIVIVGGREIAVIERKYFGKKMPQGRVIALANEIGIQARTLGPGLHFLIPFLYVPKKYSFTVITENEIGIIESIDGNAIPPGKIFAKVVEGHNSFQDGERFLINSGEKGPQIEILPPGVYRINPVLFNVRKVPSIFIDKGKIGLITSMDGGPIPAGRLLAQKIEGHSNFENGENFLRNGGQKGPQIEVLFPGTYRINTDLFHVEIQNATVVPANNVGLITALDGEPLPEAEYVAKPVVGHNDFQNASKFLQAGGQRGPQFDVLKPGTYYINPLIFKIELDDVAVVERGQVAVVVSNVGDEPVEVKNAITEAAKLDDVKPGTEAYKAIEKRLNMGIERYVVPKGYRGIQQEVAGPGFYYLNRRAYMAYVIDTTNITIDWDNADSTRFDPLKVISRDGFEISVSVKVVIRVRPDQAPYMVAKIGSIENLILHVIHPMIDSSFRNQASSTSAMNFMQDRQEEQRKAEERAKAELEKYHVECVSVLICQINLPQELMDTQTKKIIAQQQQAMYQDMQKAEQTRIATEKTRAEADQQKNLVEAEIGVKIAEQNKQKAIRFAEGESESIRLRATGEALGIKAKGDAEGSKILAIGESTAKAYELQNKAVGQQGVTAIEIAKQIASGNIKVTPDFLVQGGDNLGGLLSAFLTNLVAGKTSTNDKQNAA
;
A
#
# COMPACT_ATOMS: atom_id res chain seq x y z
N MET A 1 140.76 0.22 -18.26
CA MET A 1 139.50 -0.46 -17.88
C MET A 1 139.19 -0.29 -16.39
N ASN A 2 140.16 -0.49 -15.51
CA ASN A 2 140.04 -0.53 -14.03
C ASN A 2 139.12 0.56 -13.42
N ASN A 3 139.25 1.83 -13.80
CA ASN A 3 138.41 2.91 -13.25
C ASN A 3 136.90 2.71 -13.49
N LEU A 4 136.50 2.00 -14.55
CA LEU A 4 135.08 1.72 -14.82
C LEU A 4 134.54 0.62 -13.92
N GLU A 5 135.33 -0.44 -13.70
CA GLU A 5 134.97 -1.54 -12.80
C GLU A 5 134.89 -1.09 -11.34
N GLN A 6 135.82 -0.23 -10.91
CA GLN A 6 135.83 0.34 -9.55
C GLN A 6 134.69 1.36 -9.32
N LEU A 7 134.25 2.05 -10.38
CA LEU A 7 133.04 2.88 -10.32
C LEU A 7 131.78 1.98 -10.23
N LEU A 8 131.72 0.94 -11.05
CA LEU A 8 130.62 -0.04 -11.06
C LEU A 8 130.50 -0.79 -9.74
N SER A 9 131.60 -1.26 -9.13
CA SER A 9 131.56 -1.96 -7.83
C SER A 9 131.04 -1.09 -6.70
N ASN A 10 131.28 0.23 -6.77
CA ASN A 10 130.79 1.19 -5.79
C ASN A 10 129.34 1.61 -6.05
N ILE A 11 128.92 1.74 -7.32
CA ILE A 11 127.54 2.13 -7.68
C ILE A 11 126.56 0.95 -7.56
N LEU A 12 126.98 -0.27 -7.90
CA LEU A 12 126.14 -1.47 -7.90
C LEU A 12 125.39 -1.72 -6.57
N PRO A 13 126.00 -1.64 -5.36
CA PRO A 13 125.26 -1.81 -4.11
C PRO A 13 124.23 -0.70 -3.87
N TYR A 14 124.49 0.55 -4.27
CA TYR A 14 123.48 1.62 -4.19
C TYR A 14 122.37 1.46 -5.22
N ALA A 15 122.67 0.96 -6.43
CA ALA A 15 121.67 0.66 -7.45
C ALA A 15 120.78 -0.53 -7.04
N ILE A 16 121.36 -1.59 -6.48
CA ILE A 16 120.62 -2.71 -5.88
C ILE A 16 119.80 -2.22 -4.69
N GLY A 17 120.36 -1.40 -3.80
CA GLY A 17 119.65 -0.78 -2.68
C GLY A 17 118.46 0.06 -3.13
N LEU A 18 118.62 0.89 -4.17
CA LEU A 18 117.55 1.67 -4.77
C LEU A 18 116.46 0.78 -5.38
N ILE A 19 116.84 -0.29 -6.10
CA ILE A 19 115.88 -1.27 -6.66
C ILE A 19 115.13 -1.98 -5.54
N VAL A 20 115.79 -2.37 -4.45
CA VAL A 20 115.16 -2.99 -3.27
C VAL A 20 114.22 -2.01 -2.56
N ILE A 21 114.61 -0.75 -2.38
CA ILE A 21 113.74 0.30 -1.81
C ILE A 21 112.52 0.56 -2.70
N VAL A 22 112.71 0.65 -4.02
CA VAL A 22 111.61 0.82 -4.99
C VAL A 22 110.69 -0.41 -5.04
N LEU A 23 111.24 -1.63 -4.90
CA LEU A 23 110.45 -2.84 -4.74
C LEU A 23 109.64 -2.79 -3.45
N ILE A 24 110.25 -2.54 -2.29
CA ILE A 24 109.56 -2.46 -0.98
C ILE A 24 108.47 -1.37 -1.00
N ALA A 25 108.77 -0.19 -1.52
CA ALA A 25 107.82 0.91 -1.63
C ALA A 25 106.62 0.57 -2.55
N LYS A 26 106.86 -0.14 -3.66
CA LYS A 26 105.79 -0.65 -4.52
C LYS A 26 105.08 -1.90 -3.95
N SER A 27 105.71 -2.63 -3.02
CA SER A 27 105.09 -3.78 -2.37
C SER A 27 104.02 -3.40 -1.34
N ILE A 28 104.08 -2.18 -0.79
CA ILE A 28 103.15 -1.72 0.25
C ILE A 28 101.87 -1.20 -0.41
N VAL A 29 100.78 -1.95 -0.22
CA VAL A 29 99.47 -1.67 -0.81
C VAL A 29 98.47 -1.35 0.29
N ILE A 30 98.15 -0.07 0.45
CA ILE A 30 97.17 0.41 1.43
C ILE A 30 95.78 0.41 0.80
N VAL A 31 94.88 -0.42 1.32
CA VAL A 31 93.46 -0.49 0.95
C VAL A 31 92.66 0.37 1.94
N GLY A 32 91.89 1.33 1.43
CA GLY A 32 91.16 2.30 2.25
C GLY A 32 89.98 1.69 3.01
N GLY A 33 89.52 2.37 4.06
CA GLY A 33 88.47 1.86 4.97
C GLY A 33 87.11 1.53 4.35
N ARG A 34 86.85 1.97 3.11
CA ARG A 34 85.63 1.69 2.32
C ARG A 34 85.93 0.97 0.99
N GLU A 35 87.14 0.47 0.83
CA GLU A 35 87.63 -0.21 -0.37
C GLU A 35 87.92 -1.69 -0.11
N ILE A 36 87.80 -2.50 -1.15
CA ILE A 36 88.52 -3.77 -1.32
C ILE A 36 89.55 -3.62 -2.42
N ALA A 37 90.59 -4.47 -2.43
CA ALA A 37 91.41 -4.69 -3.61
C ALA A 37 91.19 -6.11 -4.17
N VAL A 38 90.82 -6.19 -5.44
CA VAL A 38 90.90 -7.42 -6.24
C VAL A 38 92.33 -7.49 -6.78
N ILE A 39 92.97 -8.65 -6.69
CA ILE A 39 94.37 -8.83 -7.13
C ILE A 39 94.45 -9.67 -8.41
N GLU A 40 95.30 -9.26 -9.35
CA GLU A 40 95.64 -10.03 -10.56
C GLU A 40 97.04 -10.63 -10.40
N ARG A 41 97.18 -11.95 -10.53
CA ARG A 41 98.48 -12.66 -10.48
C ARG A 41 99.01 -12.85 -11.90
N LYS A 42 100.07 -12.13 -12.28
CA LYS A 42 100.54 -12.03 -13.69
C LYS A 42 101.57 -13.07 -14.11
N TYR A 43 102.42 -13.51 -13.20
CA TYR A 43 103.50 -14.47 -13.48
C TYR A 43 103.49 -15.59 -12.43
N PHE A 44 104.23 -16.68 -12.70
CA PHE A 44 104.47 -17.81 -11.79
C PHE A 44 103.22 -18.36 -11.05
N GLY A 45 102.59 -19.40 -11.61
CA GLY A 45 101.48 -20.13 -10.99
C GLY A 45 101.00 -21.28 -11.86
N LYS A 46 99.93 -21.97 -11.45
CA LYS A 46 99.20 -22.89 -12.34
C LYS A 46 98.46 -22.07 -13.41
N LYS A 47 98.33 -22.60 -14.63
CA LYS A 47 97.40 -22.04 -15.62
C LYS A 47 95.97 -22.36 -15.19
N MET A 48 95.03 -21.42 -15.38
CA MET A 48 93.61 -21.68 -15.12
C MET A 48 93.08 -22.82 -16.02
N PRO A 49 92.07 -23.59 -15.57
CA PRO A 49 91.31 -24.50 -16.42
C PRO A 49 90.64 -23.77 -17.59
N GLN A 50 90.45 -24.45 -18.72
CA GLN A 50 89.69 -23.89 -19.84
C GLN A 50 88.23 -23.64 -19.43
N GLY A 51 87.66 -22.52 -19.90
CA GLY A 51 86.30 -22.07 -19.57
C GLY A 51 86.18 -21.18 -18.33
N ARG A 52 87.17 -21.19 -17.42
CA ARG A 52 87.23 -20.31 -16.25
C ARG A 52 87.90 -18.97 -16.58
N VAL A 53 87.44 -17.89 -15.94
CA VAL A 53 87.91 -16.50 -16.13
C VAL A 53 88.59 -15.96 -14.86
N ILE A 54 88.18 -16.44 -13.68
CA ILE A 54 88.62 -16.00 -12.37
C ILE A 54 89.50 -17.09 -11.71
N ALA A 55 90.69 -16.69 -11.28
CA ALA A 55 91.73 -17.55 -10.73
C ALA A 55 91.55 -17.84 -9.22
N LEU A 56 91.85 -19.07 -8.81
CA LEU A 56 92.09 -19.41 -7.40
C LEU A 56 93.50 -18.95 -6.95
N ALA A 57 93.80 -18.97 -5.64
CA ALA A 57 95.00 -18.40 -5.02
C ALA A 57 96.34 -18.78 -5.67
N ASN A 58 96.42 -19.96 -6.28
CA ASN A 58 97.62 -20.52 -6.92
C ASN A 58 97.60 -20.51 -8.46
N GLU A 59 96.58 -19.91 -9.07
CA GLU A 59 96.41 -19.80 -10.52
C GLU A 59 96.79 -18.41 -11.04
N ILE A 60 97.24 -18.33 -12.30
CA ILE A 60 97.58 -17.07 -12.99
C ILE A 60 96.29 -16.44 -13.55
N GLY A 61 95.98 -15.20 -13.17
CA GLY A 61 94.76 -14.49 -13.57
C GLY A 61 94.21 -13.53 -12.51
N ILE A 62 93.04 -12.94 -12.77
CA ILE A 62 92.30 -12.12 -11.80
C ILE A 62 91.75 -13.02 -10.71
N GLN A 63 92.05 -12.75 -9.45
CA GLN A 63 91.78 -13.67 -8.35
C GLN A 63 90.33 -13.57 -7.84
N ALA A 64 89.78 -14.70 -7.39
CA ALA A 64 88.47 -14.78 -6.73
C ALA A 64 88.47 -14.08 -5.36
N ARG A 65 89.54 -14.29 -4.58
CA ARG A 65 89.75 -13.68 -3.26
C ARG A 65 90.03 -12.18 -3.34
N THR A 66 89.50 -11.44 -2.36
CA THR A 66 89.69 -10.00 -2.20
C THR A 66 90.54 -9.67 -0.98
N LEU A 67 91.25 -8.55 -1.01
CA LEU A 67 91.90 -7.97 0.17
C LEU A 67 91.00 -6.88 0.77
N GLY A 68 90.67 -7.00 2.05
CA GLY A 68 89.95 -5.98 2.80
C GLY A 68 90.81 -4.76 3.16
N PRO A 69 90.25 -3.74 3.83
CA PRO A 69 90.98 -2.57 4.29
C PRO A 69 92.22 -2.91 5.13
N GLY A 70 93.27 -2.09 5.01
CA GLY A 70 94.52 -2.26 5.74
C GLY A 70 95.77 -2.15 4.87
N LEU A 71 96.93 -2.39 5.48
CA LEU A 71 98.22 -2.47 4.80
C LEU A 71 98.48 -3.92 4.40
N HIS A 72 98.65 -4.16 3.10
CA HIS A 72 99.00 -5.47 2.53
C HIS A 72 100.37 -5.40 1.87
N PHE A 73 101.15 -6.49 1.96
CA PHE A 73 102.43 -6.62 1.27
C PHE A 73 102.28 -7.54 0.06
N LEU A 74 102.37 -6.98 -1.14
CA LEU A 74 102.19 -7.70 -2.41
C LEU A 74 103.43 -7.53 -3.29
N ILE A 75 104.03 -8.61 -3.77
CA ILE A 75 105.20 -8.53 -4.67
C ILE A 75 104.79 -7.82 -5.98
N PRO A 76 105.33 -6.63 -6.32
CA PRO A 76 104.67 -5.68 -7.23
C PRO A 76 104.79 -6.02 -8.72
N PHE A 77 105.66 -6.95 -9.09
CA PHE A 77 105.68 -7.54 -10.42
C PHE A 77 104.77 -8.79 -10.52
N LEU A 78 104.52 -9.46 -9.40
CA LEU A 78 103.75 -10.72 -9.33
C LEU A 78 102.25 -10.46 -9.25
N TYR A 79 101.85 -9.48 -8.43
CA TYR A 79 100.47 -9.11 -8.17
C TYR A 79 100.19 -7.65 -8.54
N VAL A 80 99.11 -7.42 -9.28
CA VAL A 80 98.59 -6.07 -9.55
C VAL A 80 97.27 -5.89 -8.80
N PRO A 81 97.21 -5.03 -7.77
CA PRO A 81 95.97 -4.72 -7.07
C PRO A 81 95.14 -3.71 -7.84
N LYS A 82 93.83 -3.96 -7.95
CA LYS A 82 92.83 -3.00 -8.45
C LYS A 82 91.79 -2.76 -7.36
N LYS A 83 91.64 -1.49 -6.98
CA LYS A 83 90.75 -1.05 -5.91
C LYS A 83 89.31 -0.88 -6.39
N TYR A 84 88.37 -1.21 -5.53
CA TYR A 84 86.93 -1.04 -5.74
C TYR A 84 86.26 -0.64 -4.42
N SER A 85 85.22 0.20 -4.48
CA SER A 85 84.41 0.56 -3.31
C SER A 85 83.52 -0.60 -2.87
N PHE A 86 83.16 -0.65 -1.58
CA PHE A 86 82.17 -1.62 -1.07
C PHE A 86 80.79 -1.47 -1.72
N THR A 87 80.10 -2.60 -1.90
CA THR A 87 78.71 -2.64 -2.35
C THR A 87 77.79 -2.28 -1.18
N VAL A 88 77.18 -1.09 -1.22
CA VAL A 88 76.21 -0.61 -0.21
C VAL A 88 74.80 -0.78 -0.74
N ILE A 89 73.93 -1.44 0.01
CA ILE A 89 72.50 -1.65 -0.30
C ILE A 89 71.70 -0.95 0.79
N THR A 90 70.79 -0.05 0.42
CA THR A 90 69.96 0.71 1.37
C THR A 90 68.74 -0.11 1.83
N GLU A 91 68.05 0.36 2.87
CA GLU A 91 66.97 -0.41 3.54
C GLU A 91 65.77 -0.74 2.63
N ASN A 92 65.55 0.09 1.62
CA ASN A 92 64.51 -0.02 0.59
C ASN A 92 65.01 -0.66 -0.72
N GLU A 93 66.23 -1.21 -0.73
CA GLU A 93 66.82 -1.93 -1.86
C GLU A 93 67.11 -3.39 -1.49
N ILE A 94 67.21 -4.22 -2.53
CA ILE A 94 67.83 -5.55 -2.49
C ILE A 94 68.96 -5.59 -3.53
N GLY A 95 69.98 -6.42 -3.27
CA GLY A 95 71.00 -6.74 -4.27
C GLY A 95 70.70 -8.06 -4.95
N ILE A 96 70.36 -8.02 -6.24
CA ILE A 96 70.28 -9.20 -7.10
C ILE A 96 71.67 -9.46 -7.67
N ILE A 97 72.09 -10.73 -7.69
CA ILE A 97 73.46 -11.13 -8.01
C ILE A 97 73.48 -12.02 -9.25
N GLU A 98 74.46 -11.78 -10.11
CA GLU A 98 74.82 -12.64 -11.23
C GLU A 98 76.31 -13.00 -11.10
N SER A 99 76.63 -14.30 -11.06
CA SER A 99 78.02 -14.76 -11.07
C SER A 99 78.54 -14.88 -12.49
N ILE A 100 79.66 -14.23 -12.78
CA ILE A 100 80.32 -14.20 -14.09
C ILE A 100 81.05 -15.52 -14.39
N ASP A 101 81.39 -16.27 -13.34
CA ASP A 101 82.17 -17.52 -13.40
C ASP A 101 81.64 -18.56 -12.39
N GLY A 102 82.03 -19.82 -12.55
CA GLY A 102 81.50 -20.97 -11.82
C GLY A 102 81.15 -22.14 -12.74
N ASN A 103 80.52 -23.17 -12.18
CA ASN A 103 79.98 -24.29 -12.96
C ASN A 103 78.79 -23.83 -13.82
N ALA A 104 78.50 -24.54 -14.92
CA ALA A 104 77.29 -24.26 -15.70
C ALA A 104 76.02 -24.66 -14.92
N ILE A 105 74.97 -23.83 -15.00
CA ILE A 105 73.64 -24.17 -14.47
C ILE A 105 73.11 -25.42 -15.21
N PRO A 106 72.55 -26.43 -14.49
CA PRO A 106 72.00 -27.63 -15.12
C PRO A 106 70.88 -27.30 -16.13
N PRO A 107 70.83 -28.01 -17.28
CA PRO A 107 69.82 -27.75 -18.31
C PRO A 107 68.40 -27.96 -17.76
N GLY A 108 67.53 -26.98 -17.99
CA GLY A 108 66.16 -26.97 -17.48
C GLY A 108 65.94 -26.09 -16.24
N LYS A 109 67.01 -25.61 -15.60
CA LYS A 109 66.97 -24.48 -14.64
C LYS A 109 67.39 -23.18 -15.31
N ILE A 110 67.01 -22.05 -14.69
CA ILE A 110 67.41 -20.69 -15.09
C ILE A 110 68.34 -20.07 -14.03
N PHE A 111 68.14 -20.38 -12.75
CA PHE A 111 68.91 -19.82 -11.64
C PHE A 111 69.92 -20.82 -11.04
N ALA A 112 71.06 -20.27 -10.62
CA ALA A 112 72.12 -20.98 -9.91
C ALA A 112 71.71 -21.32 -8.47
N LYS A 113 71.99 -22.55 -8.03
CA LYS A 113 71.72 -23.01 -6.65
C LYS A 113 72.43 -22.13 -5.60
N VAL A 114 71.83 -21.98 -4.41
CA VAL A 114 72.55 -21.40 -3.27
C VAL A 114 73.66 -22.35 -2.80
N VAL A 115 74.77 -21.78 -2.33
CA VAL A 115 75.95 -22.51 -1.84
C VAL A 115 76.26 -22.03 -0.42
N GLU A 116 76.82 -22.89 0.42
CA GLU A 116 77.12 -22.52 1.81
C GLU A 116 78.57 -22.02 1.99
N GLY A 117 78.78 -21.23 3.05
CA GLY A 117 80.12 -20.88 3.55
C GLY A 117 80.83 -19.69 2.89
N HIS A 118 80.24 -19.04 1.88
CA HIS A 118 80.82 -17.86 1.18
C HIS A 118 80.37 -16.48 1.72
N ASN A 119 79.63 -16.45 2.84
CA ASN A 119 79.29 -15.24 3.61
C ASN A 119 78.64 -14.12 2.78
N SER A 120 77.53 -14.44 2.12
CA SER A 120 76.81 -13.58 1.16
C SER A 120 77.76 -12.93 0.13
N PHE A 121 78.44 -13.82 -0.59
CA PHE A 121 79.31 -13.56 -1.76
C PHE A 121 80.56 -12.71 -1.49
N GLN A 122 80.94 -12.54 -0.22
CA GLN A 122 82.16 -11.83 0.17
C GLN A 122 83.41 -12.72 0.07
N ASP A 123 83.27 -14.04 0.17
CA ASP A 123 84.36 -15.00 -0.11
C ASP A 123 84.13 -15.71 -1.45
N GLY A 124 84.57 -15.05 -2.52
CA GLY A 124 84.49 -15.58 -3.89
C GLY A 124 85.35 -16.81 -4.13
N GLU A 125 86.41 -17.05 -3.34
CA GLU A 125 87.24 -18.25 -3.47
C GLU A 125 86.50 -19.47 -2.91
N ARG A 126 85.83 -19.33 -1.75
CA ARG A 126 84.94 -20.37 -1.22
C ARG A 126 83.75 -20.66 -2.14
N PHE A 127 83.14 -19.64 -2.75
CA PHE A 127 82.03 -19.85 -3.70
C PHE A 127 82.44 -20.78 -4.86
N LEU A 128 83.60 -20.53 -5.48
CA LEU A 128 84.11 -21.35 -6.58
C LEU A 128 84.58 -22.74 -6.12
N ILE A 129 85.18 -22.86 -4.92
CA ILE A 129 85.59 -24.15 -4.34
C ILE A 129 84.36 -25.02 -4.02
N ASN A 130 83.32 -24.43 -3.44
CA ASN A 130 82.07 -25.12 -3.04
C ASN A 130 81.12 -25.34 -4.24
N SER A 131 81.64 -25.31 -5.47
CA SER A 131 80.92 -25.62 -6.71
C SER A 131 79.74 -24.70 -7.03
N GLY A 132 79.89 -23.40 -6.74
CA GLY A 132 79.01 -22.33 -7.18
C GLY A 132 78.80 -22.30 -8.70
N GLU A 133 77.64 -21.82 -9.12
CA GLU A 133 77.16 -21.85 -10.51
C GLU A 133 77.15 -20.44 -11.13
N LYS A 134 77.53 -20.37 -12.40
CA LYS A 134 77.58 -19.15 -13.22
C LYS A 134 76.18 -18.76 -13.70
N GLY A 135 75.83 -17.48 -13.61
CA GLY A 135 74.54 -16.93 -14.02
C GLY A 135 73.80 -16.24 -12.87
N PRO A 136 72.49 -15.95 -13.01
CA PRO A 136 71.71 -15.30 -11.97
C PRO A 136 71.56 -16.22 -10.75
N GLN A 137 71.78 -15.66 -9.56
CA GLN A 137 71.73 -16.38 -8.28
C GLN A 137 70.33 -16.32 -7.65
N ILE A 138 69.96 -17.33 -6.87
CA ILE A 138 68.72 -17.33 -6.09
C ILE A 138 68.83 -16.41 -4.86
N GLU A 139 69.95 -16.49 -4.12
CA GLU A 139 70.20 -15.67 -2.91
C GLU A 139 70.27 -14.17 -3.27
N ILE A 140 69.49 -13.37 -2.55
CA ILE A 140 69.56 -11.90 -2.59
C ILE A 140 70.44 -11.38 -1.46
N LEU A 141 71.04 -10.21 -1.68
CA LEU A 141 71.69 -9.45 -0.61
C LEU A 141 70.64 -8.57 0.10
N PRO A 142 70.43 -8.73 1.41
CA PRO A 142 69.63 -7.79 2.19
C PRO A 142 70.38 -6.45 2.38
N PRO A 143 69.72 -5.40 2.93
CA PRO A 143 70.37 -4.12 3.22
C PRO A 143 71.65 -4.28 4.05
N GLY A 144 72.71 -3.56 3.68
CA GLY A 144 74.03 -3.72 4.30
C GLY A 144 75.20 -3.19 3.48
N VAL A 145 76.41 -3.48 3.94
CA VAL A 145 77.68 -3.05 3.33
C VAL A 145 78.56 -4.28 3.10
N TYR A 146 78.73 -4.68 1.83
CA TYR A 146 79.32 -5.95 1.43
C TYR A 146 80.65 -5.79 0.70
N ARG A 147 81.59 -6.69 1.01
CA ARG A 147 82.95 -6.74 0.43
C ARG A 147 83.03 -7.70 -0.76
N ILE A 148 82.06 -7.62 -1.66
CA ILE A 148 81.89 -8.52 -2.81
C ILE A 148 82.89 -8.19 -3.92
N ASN A 149 83.47 -9.21 -4.57
CA ASN A 149 84.36 -9.06 -5.71
C ASN A 149 83.58 -8.67 -6.99
N PRO A 150 83.68 -7.42 -7.49
CA PRO A 150 82.88 -6.95 -8.62
C PRO A 150 83.37 -7.44 -9.99
N VAL A 151 84.40 -8.29 -10.03
CA VAL A 151 84.89 -8.95 -11.26
C VAL A 151 84.41 -10.41 -11.33
N LEU A 152 84.01 -11.00 -10.20
CA LEU A 152 83.38 -12.31 -10.13
C LEU A 152 81.85 -12.19 -10.06
N PHE A 153 81.33 -11.21 -9.33
CA PHE A 153 79.89 -11.03 -9.11
C PHE A 153 79.42 -9.65 -9.59
N ASN A 154 78.46 -9.65 -10.50
CA ASN A 154 77.69 -8.47 -10.89
C ASN A 154 76.54 -8.28 -9.88
N VAL A 155 76.45 -7.13 -9.21
CA VAL A 155 75.39 -6.85 -8.23
C VAL A 155 74.52 -5.70 -8.72
N ARG A 156 73.27 -6.02 -9.07
CA ARG A 156 72.24 -5.06 -9.48
C ARG A 156 71.42 -4.68 -8.26
N LYS A 157 71.28 -3.38 -7.98
CA LYS A 157 70.33 -2.91 -6.96
C LYS A 157 68.94 -2.77 -7.57
N VAL A 158 67.93 -3.24 -6.86
CA VAL A 158 66.51 -3.16 -7.24
C VAL A 158 65.73 -2.72 -6.00
N PRO A 159 64.71 -1.85 -6.10
CA PRO A 159 63.87 -1.52 -4.95
C PRO A 159 63.15 -2.75 -4.38
N SER A 160 63.01 -2.81 -3.06
CA SER A 160 62.16 -3.79 -2.39
C SER A 160 60.69 -3.61 -2.79
N ILE A 161 59.95 -4.71 -2.96
CA ILE A 161 58.54 -4.66 -3.34
C ILE A 161 57.71 -4.11 -2.18
N PHE A 162 57.00 -3.02 -2.40
CA PHE A 162 56.10 -2.41 -1.41
C PHE A 162 54.65 -2.47 -1.90
N ILE A 163 53.78 -3.08 -1.09
CA ILE A 163 52.37 -3.29 -1.40
C ILE A 163 51.54 -2.42 -0.43
N ASP A 164 50.85 -1.42 -0.97
CA ASP A 164 49.99 -0.52 -0.19
C ASP A 164 48.82 -1.27 0.49
N LYS A 165 48.27 -0.66 1.54
CA LYS A 165 47.00 -1.11 2.14
C LYS A 165 45.89 -1.06 1.08
N GLY A 166 45.06 -2.11 1.02
CA GLY A 166 44.04 -2.24 -0.02
C GLY A 166 44.56 -2.71 -1.39
N LYS A 167 45.80 -3.20 -1.47
CA LYS A 167 46.36 -3.88 -2.65
C LYS A 167 46.79 -5.31 -2.32
N ILE A 168 46.99 -6.11 -3.37
CA ILE A 168 47.57 -7.46 -3.36
C ILE A 168 48.78 -7.51 -4.29
N GLY A 169 49.75 -8.36 -3.99
CA GLY A 169 50.76 -8.79 -4.94
C GLY A 169 50.41 -10.16 -5.53
N LEU A 170 50.31 -10.24 -6.85
CA LEU A 170 50.24 -11.48 -7.63
C LEU A 170 51.67 -11.90 -8.01
N ILE A 171 51.98 -13.18 -7.90
CA ILE A 171 53.35 -13.70 -8.08
C ILE A 171 53.39 -14.64 -9.27
N THR A 172 54.37 -14.47 -10.15
CA THR A 172 54.70 -15.42 -11.22
C THR A 172 56.16 -15.83 -11.09
N SER A 173 56.41 -17.13 -10.87
CA SER A 173 57.76 -17.69 -10.79
C SER A 173 58.31 -17.96 -12.19
N MET A 174 59.54 -17.51 -12.46
CA MET A 174 60.21 -17.72 -13.74
C MET A 174 60.86 -19.12 -13.83
N ASP A 175 61.28 -19.68 -12.70
CA ASP A 175 61.93 -21.00 -12.59
C ASP A 175 61.11 -21.96 -11.71
N GLY A 176 61.42 -23.25 -11.79
CA GLY A 176 60.70 -24.33 -11.12
C GLY A 176 60.13 -25.40 -12.06
N GLY A 177 59.54 -26.43 -11.47
CA GLY A 177 58.83 -27.49 -12.18
C GLY A 177 57.60 -26.98 -12.95
N PRO A 178 57.09 -27.73 -13.94
CA PRO A 178 55.88 -27.35 -14.65
C PRO A 178 54.64 -27.39 -13.75
N ILE A 179 53.66 -26.53 -14.01
CA ILE A 179 52.32 -26.64 -13.42
C ILE A 179 51.71 -27.99 -13.86
N PRO A 180 51.11 -28.78 -12.95
CA PRO A 180 50.43 -30.02 -13.31
C PRO A 180 49.31 -29.81 -14.34
N ALA A 181 49.22 -30.70 -15.32
CA ALA A 181 48.21 -30.63 -16.37
C ALA A 181 46.79 -30.62 -15.77
N GLY A 182 45.95 -29.70 -16.27
CA GLY A 182 44.56 -29.53 -15.82
C GLY A 182 44.36 -28.45 -14.75
N ARG A 183 45.41 -27.79 -14.25
CA ARG A 183 45.32 -26.60 -13.38
C ARG A 183 45.77 -25.33 -14.11
N LEU A 184 45.29 -24.18 -13.65
CA LEU A 184 45.67 -22.86 -14.16
C LEU A 184 46.83 -22.24 -13.35
N LEU A 185 46.89 -22.51 -12.04
CA LEU A 185 47.86 -21.91 -11.12
C LEU A 185 48.80 -22.94 -10.48
N ALA A 186 50.03 -22.52 -10.23
CA ALA A 186 51.01 -23.24 -9.43
C ALA A 186 50.53 -23.42 -7.98
N GLN A 187 50.81 -24.57 -7.39
CA GLN A 187 50.33 -24.95 -6.07
C GLN A 187 51.07 -24.21 -4.93
N LYS A 188 50.36 -23.99 -3.80
CA LYS A 188 50.96 -23.52 -2.54
C LYS A 188 52.03 -24.50 -2.06
N ILE A 189 53.14 -23.96 -1.60
CA ILE A 189 54.29 -24.73 -1.08
C ILE A 189 54.60 -24.27 0.34
N GLU A 190 54.79 -25.21 1.25
CA GLU A 190 55.08 -24.91 2.65
C GLU A 190 56.58 -24.66 2.90
N GLY A 191 56.91 -23.96 3.99
CA GLY A 191 58.30 -23.71 4.40
C GLY A 191 59.05 -22.61 3.62
N HIS A 192 58.38 -21.88 2.73
CA HIS A 192 58.94 -20.71 2.04
C HIS A 192 58.34 -19.41 2.61
N SER A 193 59.20 -18.42 2.93
CA SER A 193 58.79 -17.18 3.61
C SER A 193 58.30 -16.14 2.61
N ASN A 194 57.03 -16.20 2.18
CA ASN A 194 56.40 -15.22 1.29
C ASN A 194 57.26 -14.87 0.05
N PHE A 195 57.81 -15.89 -0.62
CA PHE A 195 58.74 -15.77 -1.75
C PHE A 195 60.07 -15.03 -1.50
N GLU A 196 60.38 -14.56 -0.28
CA GLU A 196 61.67 -13.93 0.05
C GLU A 196 62.83 -14.94 0.02
N ASN A 197 62.59 -16.20 0.39
CA ASN A 197 63.55 -17.29 0.26
C ASN A 197 63.21 -18.18 -0.96
N GLY A 198 63.80 -17.85 -2.10
CA GLY A 198 63.62 -18.59 -3.35
C GLY A 198 64.26 -20.00 -3.36
N GLU A 199 65.28 -20.25 -2.54
CA GLU A 199 65.92 -21.58 -2.46
C GLU A 199 64.97 -22.56 -1.77
N ASN A 200 64.36 -22.17 -0.64
CA ASN A 200 63.32 -22.98 -0.01
C ASN A 200 62.13 -23.23 -0.97
N PHE A 201 61.71 -22.23 -1.74
CA PHE A 201 60.64 -22.41 -2.73
C PHE A 201 61.01 -23.46 -3.79
N LEU A 202 62.15 -23.31 -4.48
CA LEU A 202 62.57 -24.23 -5.54
C LEU A 202 62.91 -25.63 -4.99
N ARG A 203 63.54 -25.72 -3.82
CA ARG A 203 63.90 -26.98 -3.13
C ARG A 203 62.67 -27.76 -2.66
N ASN A 204 61.60 -27.08 -2.24
CA ASN A 204 60.35 -27.71 -1.79
C ASN A 204 59.38 -28.03 -2.96
N GLY A 205 59.85 -27.99 -4.21
CA GLY A 205 59.06 -28.35 -5.39
C GLY A 205 58.43 -27.17 -6.13
N GLY A 206 59.03 -25.97 -6.02
CA GLY A 206 58.63 -24.72 -6.68
C GLY A 206 58.17 -24.93 -8.12
N GLN A 207 57.00 -24.40 -8.47
CA GLN A 207 56.41 -24.50 -9.81
C GLN A 207 56.50 -23.15 -10.53
N LYS A 208 56.91 -23.15 -11.79
CA LYS A 208 57.00 -21.95 -12.63
C LYS A 208 55.62 -21.54 -13.16
N GLY A 209 55.44 -20.25 -13.45
CA GLY A 209 54.17 -19.65 -13.84
C GLY A 209 53.45 -18.95 -12.68
N PRO A 210 52.19 -18.51 -12.90
CA PRO A 210 51.43 -17.77 -11.90
C PRO A 210 51.09 -18.62 -10.67
N GLN A 211 51.27 -18.06 -9.48
CA GLN A 211 51.08 -18.74 -8.19
C GLN A 211 49.65 -18.59 -7.68
N ILE A 212 49.16 -19.60 -6.93
CA ILE A 212 47.87 -19.53 -6.24
C ILE A 212 47.88 -18.59 -5.02
N GLU A 213 49.05 -18.38 -4.42
CA GLU A 213 49.23 -17.52 -3.25
C GLU A 213 49.39 -16.05 -3.64
N VAL A 214 49.02 -15.16 -2.74
CA VAL A 214 49.12 -13.70 -2.90
C VAL A 214 49.90 -13.07 -1.76
N LEU A 215 50.59 -11.97 -2.05
CA LEU A 215 51.23 -11.14 -1.05
C LEU A 215 50.22 -10.10 -0.52
N PHE A 216 50.14 -9.99 0.80
CA PHE A 216 49.33 -8.99 1.51
C PHE A 216 50.05 -7.63 1.52
N PRO A 217 49.42 -6.55 2.02
CA PRO A 217 50.11 -5.27 2.22
C PRO A 217 51.34 -5.36 3.14
N GLY A 218 52.48 -4.86 2.67
CA GLY A 218 53.77 -4.98 3.35
C GLY A 218 54.97 -4.62 2.47
N THR A 219 56.18 -4.72 3.04
CA THR A 219 57.45 -4.58 2.30
C THR A 219 58.12 -5.96 2.23
N TYR A 220 58.47 -6.39 1.02
CA TYR A 220 59.03 -7.71 0.75
C TYR A 220 60.36 -7.63 -0.01
N ARG A 221 61.32 -8.46 0.42
CA ARG A 221 62.64 -8.61 -0.19
C ARG A 221 62.63 -9.88 -1.04
N ILE A 222 62.07 -9.75 -2.24
CA ILE A 222 61.85 -10.85 -3.19
C ILE A 222 62.78 -10.67 -4.39
N ASN A 223 63.45 -11.74 -4.82
CA ASN A 223 64.29 -11.74 -6.02
C ASN A 223 63.43 -11.49 -7.28
N THR A 224 63.41 -10.26 -7.80
CA THR A 224 62.50 -9.85 -8.88
C THR A 224 62.77 -10.51 -10.23
N ASP A 225 63.95 -11.09 -10.41
CA ASP A 225 64.30 -11.83 -11.62
C ASP A 225 63.71 -13.26 -11.56
N LEU A 226 63.66 -13.85 -10.37
CA LEU A 226 63.07 -15.18 -10.13
C LEU A 226 61.54 -15.10 -9.99
N PHE A 227 61.03 -14.06 -9.34
CA PHE A 227 59.60 -13.86 -9.08
C PHE A 227 59.15 -12.48 -9.60
N HIS A 228 58.36 -12.49 -10.67
CA HIS A 228 57.66 -11.28 -11.10
C HIS A 228 56.48 -11.03 -10.17
N VAL A 229 56.40 -9.82 -9.58
CA VAL A 229 55.30 -9.42 -8.69
C VAL A 229 54.51 -8.28 -9.33
N GLU A 230 53.25 -8.56 -9.66
CA GLU A 230 52.28 -7.58 -10.17
C GLU A 230 51.40 -7.08 -9.01
N ILE A 231 51.27 -5.76 -8.84
CA ILE A 231 50.47 -5.18 -7.75
C ILE A 231 49.10 -4.76 -8.29
N GLN A 232 48.04 -5.38 -7.79
CA GLN A 232 46.65 -5.07 -8.13
C GLN A 232 45.86 -4.59 -6.90
N ASN A 233 44.70 -3.96 -7.12
CA ASN A 233 43.83 -3.54 -6.03
C ASN A 233 43.10 -4.74 -5.40
N ALA A 234 42.93 -4.73 -4.08
CA ALA A 234 42.12 -5.71 -3.36
C ALA A 234 40.63 -5.55 -3.69
N THR A 235 39.85 -6.63 -3.56
CA THR A 235 38.41 -6.62 -3.81
C THR A 235 37.69 -5.85 -2.70
N VAL A 236 37.03 -4.74 -3.05
CA VAL A 236 36.20 -3.97 -2.12
C VAL A 236 34.73 -4.20 -2.47
N VAL A 237 33.94 -4.63 -1.49
CA VAL A 237 32.48 -4.80 -1.59
C VAL A 237 31.81 -3.65 -0.82
N PRO A 238 31.09 -2.73 -1.50
CA PRO A 238 30.37 -1.63 -0.84
C PRO A 238 29.25 -2.11 0.10
N ALA A 239 28.82 -1.24 1.02
CA ALA A 239 27.79 -1.55 2.03
C ALA A 239 26.44 -2.00 1.45
N ASN A 240 26.06 -1.47 0.28
CA ASN A 240 24.78 -1.77 -0.38
C ASN A 240 24.89 -2.91 -1.42
N ASN A 241 26.06 -3.55 -1.52
CA ASN A 241 26.34 -4.56 -2.53
C ASN A 241 26.73 -5.91 -1.91
N VAL A 242 26.58 -6.95 -2.71
CA VAL A 242 27.00 -8.32 -2.42
C VAL A 242 27.99 -8.76 -3.51
N GLY A 243 29.10 -9.38 -3.11
CA GLY A 243 30.09 -9.90 -4.06
C GLY A 243 29.75 -11.32 -4.46
N LEU A 244 29.31 -11.51 -5.71
CA LEU A 244 29.09 -12.82 -6.31
C LEU A 244 30.43 -13.37 -6.83
N ILE A 245 30.80 -14.59 -6.44
CA ILE A 245 32.08 -15.20 -6.83
C ILE A 245 31.87 -16.22 -7.96
N THR A 246 32.80 -16.25 -8.91
CA THR A 246 32.95 -17.29 -9.93
C THR A 246 34.36 -17.84 -9.87
N ALA A 247 34.52 -19.12 -9.54
CA ALA A 247 35.82 -19.79 -9.53
C ALA A 247 36.21 -20.22 -10.96
N LEU A 248 37.48 -20.01 -11.32
CA LEU A 248 38.03 -20.30 -12.66
C LEU A 248 38.79 -21.63 -12.70
N ASP A 249 39.33 -22.07 -11.55
CA ASP A 249 40.00 -23.36 -11.34
C ASP A 249 39.28 -24.13 -10.22
N GLY A 250 39.37 -25.46 -10.23
CA GLY A 250 38.60 -26.36 -9.35
C GLY A 250 37.96 -27.54 -10.09
N GLU A 251 37.29 -28.40 -9.33
CA GLU A 251 36.55 -29.55 -9.89
C GLU A 251 35.41 -29.10 -10.81
N PRO A 252 35.05 -29.85 -11.86
CA PRO A 252 33.95 -29.47 -12.73
C PRO A 252 32.61 -29.45 -11.98
N LEU A 253 31.87 -28.34 -12.11
CA LEU A 253 30.48 -28.24 -11.67
C LEU A 253 29.63 -29.34 -12.33
N PRO A 254 28.79 -30.09 -11.58
CA PRO A 254 27.89 -31.09 -12.17
C PRO A 254 26.88 -30.45 -13.13
N GLU A 255 26.57 -31.11 -14.24
CA GLU A 255 25.68 -30.57 -15.29
C GLU A 255 24.24 -30.25 -14.82
N ALA A 256 23.82 -30.82 -13.69
CA ALA A 256 22.51 -30.56 -13.06
C ALA A 256 22.51 -29.38 -12.05
N GLU A 257 23.67 -28.80 -11.75
CA GLU A 257 23.83 -27.74 -10.74
C GLU A 257 24.27 -26.43 -11.40
N TYR A 258 23.51 -25.35 -11.20
CA TYR A 258 23.85 -24.02 -11.75
C TYR A 258 24.89 -23.25 -10.92
N VAL A 259 25.13 -23.69 -9.69
CA VAL A 259 25.92 -23.01 -8.67
C VAL A 259 26.65 -24.05 -7.82
N ALA A 260 27.95 -23.88 -7.62
CA ALA A 260 28.82 -24.77 -6.86
C ALA A 260 28.42 -24.85 -5.39
N LYS A 261 28.64 -26.02 -4.79
CA LYS A 261 28.35 -26.28 -3.38
C LYS A 261 29.23 -25.42 -2.45
N PRO A 262 28.70 -24.94 -1.31
CA PRO A 262 29.48 -24.18 -0.34
C PRO A 262 30.60 -25.03 0.25
N VAL A 263 31.76 -24.41 0.46
CA VAL A 263 32.97 -25.04 1.00
C VAL A 263 33.34 -24.34 2.31
N VAL A 264 34.02 -25.02 3.23
CA VAL A 264 34.36 -24.47 4.55
C VAL A 264 35.86 -24.36 4.73
N GLY A 265 36.33 -23.28 5.36
CA GLY A 265 37.73 -23.11 5.77
C GLY A 265 38.65 -22.32 4.82
N HIS A 266 38.14 -21.81 3.69
CA HIS A 266 38.90 -20.94 2.77
C HIS A 266 38.86 -19.44 3.11
N ASN A 267 38.18 -19.05 4.20
CA ASN A 267 38.17 -17.68 4.77
C ASN A 267 37.77 -16.61 3.72
N ASP A 268 36.51 -16.67 3.28
CA ASP A 268 35.92 -15.78 2.27
C ASP A 268 36.79 -15.71 0.99
N PHE A 269 37.16 -16.90 0.49
CA PHE A 269 37.97 -17.14 -0.72
C PHE A 269 39.42 -16.59 -0.71
N GLN A 270 39.87 -15.97 0.38
CA GLN A 270 41.24 -15.45 0.51
C GLN A 270 42.29 -16.58 0.58
N ASN A 271 41.93 -17.78 1.07
CA ASN A 271 42.79 -18.96 1.05
C ASN A 271 42.45 -19.90 -0.12
N ALA A 272 42.76 -19.44 -1.34
CA ALA A 272 42.55 -20.19 -2.59
C ALA A 272 43.08 -21.65 -2.54
N SER A 273 44.25 -21.88 -1.93
CA SER A 273 44.78 -23.25 -1.76
C SER A 273 43.90 -24.15 -0.90
N LYS A 274 43.23 -23.62 0.14
CA LYS A 274 42.34 -24.43 0.99
C LYS A 274 41.02 -24.73 0.28
N PHE A 275 40.52 -23.81 -0.54
CA PHE A 275 39.35 -24.03 -1.39
C PHE A 275 39.57 -25.23 -2.32
N LEU A 276 40.69 -25.26 -3.06
CA LEU A 276 41.01 -26.39 -3.95
C LEU A 276 41.30 -27.70 -3.19
N GLN A 277 41.90 -27.65 -2.00
CA GLN A 277 42.14 -28.85 -1.17
C GLN A 277 40.84 -29.45 -0.60
N ALA A 278 39.79 -28.64 -0.42
CA ALA A 278 38.51 -29.05 0.14
C ALA A 278 37.45 -29.42 -0.92
N GLY A 279 37.85 -29.70 -2.17
CA GLY A 279 36.94 -30.08 -3.26
C GLY A 279 36.22 -28.90 -3.92
N GLY A 280 36.79 -27.70 -3.86
CA GLY A 280 36.22 -26.50 -4.48
C GLY A 280 35.97 -26.66 -5.99
N GLN A 281 34.73 -26.40 -6.41
CA GLN A 281 34.28 -26.56 -7.80
C GLN A 281 34.43 -25.24 -8.58
N ARG A 282 34.83 -25.33 -9.85
CA ARG A 282 34.88 -24.19 -10.78
C ARG A 282 33.47 -23.80 -11.25
N GLY A 283 33.24 -22.51 -11.52
CA GLY A 283 31.93 -21.95 -11.88
C GLY A 283 31.38 -20.98 -10.83
N PRO A 284 30.12 -20.52 -10.96
CA PRO A 284 29.47 -19.65 -9.98
C PRO A 284 29.45 -20.32 -8.60
N GLN A 285 29.85 -19.62 -7.56
CA GLN A 285 29.85 -20.13 -6.18
C GLN A 285 28.52 -19.84 -5.48
N PHE A 286 28.13 -20.66 -4.51
CA PHE A 286 26.94 -20.42 -3.68
C PHE A 286 27.17 -19.30 -2.66
N ASP A 287 28.31 -19.35 -1.97
CA ASP A 287 28.69 -18.35 -0.97
C ASP A 287 28.91 -16.97 -1.61
N VAL A 288 28.79 -15.92 -0.78
CA VAL A 288 28.90 -14.53 -1.21
C VAL A 288 29.80 -13.71 -0.29
N LEU A 289 30.50 -12.74 -0.86
CA LEU A 289 31.21 -11.73 -0.08
C LEU A 289 30.23 -10.70 0.46
N LYS A 290 30.33 -10.44 1.76
CA LYS A 290 29.62 -9.36 2.47
C LYS A 290 30.38 -8.03 2.26
N PRO A 291 29.87 -6.88 2.70
CA PRO A 291 30.62 -5.62 2.61
C PRO A 291 31.94 -5.69 3.38
N GLY A 292 33.03 -5.28 2.74
CA GLY A 292 34.38 -5.43 3.27
C GLY A 292 35.48 -5.23 2.24
N THR A 293 36.73 -5.47 2.65
CA THR A 293 37.92 -5.51 1.77
C THR A 293 38.56 -6.88 1.88
N TYR A 294 38.72 -7.55 0.74
CA TYR A 294 39.15 -8.93 0.65
C TYR A 294 40.38 -9.06 -0.25
N TYR A 295 41.42 -9.71 0.26
CA TYR A 295 42.67 -9.95 -0.45
C TYR A 295 42.58 -11.29 -1.21
N ILE A 296 41.72 -11.34 -2.22
CA ILE A 296 41.42 -12.54 -3.02
C ILE A 296 42.28 -12.52 -4.30
N ASN A 297 42.70 -13.70 -4.77
CA ASN A 297 43.46 -13.85 -6.02
C ASN A 297 42.53 -13.81 -7.25
N PRO A 298 42.53 -12.73 -8.07
CA PRO A 298 41.66 -12.62 -9.25
C PRO A 298 41.97 -13.61 -10.38
N LEU A 299 43.14 -14.28 -10.36
CA LEU A 299 43.50 -15.29 -11.35
C LEU A 299 42.74 -16.63 -11.16
N ILE A 300 42.12 -16.84 -9.99
CA ILE A 300 41.29 -18.01 -9.68
C ILE A 300 39.85 -17.64 -9.31
N PHE A 301 39.60 -16.45 -8.75
CA PHE A 301 38.24 -16.02 -8.42
C PHE A 301 37.89 -14.70 -9.10
N LYS A 302 36.91 -14.72 -10.01
CA LYS A 302 36.28 -13.51 -10.52
C LYS A 302 35.17 -13.08 -9.56
N ILE A 303 35.21 -11.84 -9.09
CA ILE A 303 34.16 -11.24 -8.26
C ILE A 303 33.36 -10.25 -9.11
N GLU A 304 32.04 -10.33 -9.03
CA GLU A 304 31.09 -9.42 -9.66
C GLU A 304 30.19 -8.83 -8.57
N LEU A 305 29.98 -7.51 -8.58
CA LEU A 305 29.12 -6.83 -7.60
C LEU A 305 27.67 -6.85 -8.08
N ASP A 306 26.77 -7.20 -7.17
CA ASP A 306 25.31 -7.18 -7.34
C ASP A 306 24.69 -6.37 -6.19
N ASP A 307 23.45 -5.91 -6.35
CA ASP A 307 22.76 -5.08 -5.37
C ASP A 307 22.09 -5.92 -4.28
N VAL A 308 22.23 -5.50 -3.02
CA VAL A 308 21.60 -6.17 -1.88
C VAL A 308 20.07 -6.14 -2.01
N ALA A 309 19.42 -7.27 -1.71
CA ALA A 309 17.97 -7.31 -1.66
C ALA A 309 17.48 -6.55 -0.42
N VAL A 310 16.81 -5.43 -0.65
CA VAL A 310 16.16 -4.60 0.39
C VAL A 310 14.69 -4.99 0.47
N VAL A 311 14.18 -5.16 1.69
CA VAL A 311 12.76 -5.38 1.97
C VAL A 311 12.30 -4.28 2.91
N GLU A 312 11.33 -3.46 2.51
CA GLU A 312 10.90 -2.31 3.30
C GLU A 312 9.86 -2.67 4.36
N ARG A 313 9.55 -1.73 5.27
CA ARG A 313 8.54 -1.94 6.30
C ARG A 313 7.14 -2.00 5.68
N GLY A 314 6.45 -3.10 5.89
CA GLY A 314 5.17 -3.40 5.24
C GLY A 314 5.30 -4.39 4.09
N GLN A 315 6.52 -4.76 3.69
CA GLN A 315 6.80 -5.78 2.68
C GLN A 315 7.36 -7.06 3.30
N VAL A 316 7.26 -8.15 2.54
CA VAL A 316 8.02 -9.40 2.76
C VAL A 316 8.62 -9.87 1.44
N ALA A 317 9.78 -10.50 1.46
CA ALA A 317 10.34 -11.18 0.31
C ALA A 317 10.04 -12.68 0.34
N VAL A 318 9.30 -13.14 -0.68
CA VAL A 318 9.18 -14.57 -0.99
C VAL A 318 10.44 -14.99 -1.74
N VAL A 319 11.23 -15.88 -1.13
CA VAL A 319 12.47 -16.38 -1.73
C VAL A 319 12.18 -17.63 -2.54
N VAL A 320 12.77 -17.75 -3.72
CA VAL A 320 12.75 -18.94 -4.58
C VAL A 320 14.17 -19.47 -4.71
N SER A 321 14.39 -20.71 -4.27
CA SER A 321 15.69 -21.38 -4.35
C SER A 321 15.82 -22.14 -5.66
N ASN A 322 16.82 -21.78 -6.47
CA ASN A 322 17.24 -22.51 -7.66
C ASN A 322 18.19 -23.68 -7.31
N VAL A 323 18.63 -23.75 -6.05
CA VAL A 323 19.55 -24.76 -5.51
C VAL A 323 18.91 -25.54 -4.36
N GLY A 324 19.58 -26.60 -3.90
CA GLY A 324 19.10 -27.49 -2.85
C GLY A 324 18.54 -28.79 -3.40
N ASP A 325 18.08 -29.66 -2.50
CA ASP A 325 17.54 -30.96 -2.87
C ASP A 325 16.22 -30.83 -3.65
N GLU A 326 15.93 -31.76 -4.56
CA GLU A 326 14.58 -31.83 -5.15
C GLU A 326 13.57 -32.33 -4.10
N PRO A 327 12.36 -31.74 -4.02
CA PRO A 327 11.44 -31.97 -2.90
C PRO A 327 11.04 -33.43 -2.70
N VAL A 328 11.00 -33.86 -1.43
CA VAL A 328 10.65 -35.24 -1.05
C VAL A 328 9.25 -35.62 -1.52
N GLU A 329 8.31 -34.68 -1.62
CA GLU A 329 6.96 -34.91 -2.14
C GLU A 329 6.91 -35.23 -3.64
N VAL A 330 7.86 -34.70 -4.43
CA VAL A 330 8.02 -35.06 -5.85
C VAL A 330 8.62 -36.46 -5.95
N LYS A 331 9.69 -36.74 -5.18
CA LYS A 331 10.32 -38.07 -5.09
C LYS A 331 9.30 -39.13 -4.62
N ASN A 332 8.45 -38.82 -3.65
CA ASN A 332 7.39 -39.70 -3.16
C ASN A 332 6.26 -39.87 -4.17
N ALA A 333 5.74 -38.80 -4.79
CA ALA A 333 4.68 -38.92 -5.80
C ALA A 333 5.14 -39.73 -7.04
N ILE A 334 6.38 -39.55 -7.48
CA ILE A 334 6.99 -40.39 -8.53
C ILE A 334 7.12 -41.84 -8.04
N THR A 335 7.56 -42.07 -6.81
CA THR A 335 7.68 -43.42 -6.23
C THR A 335 6.33 -44.12 -6.04
N GLU A 336 5.26 -43.40 -5.69
CA GLU A 336 3.91 -43.92 -5.53
C GLU A 336 3.26 -44.22 -6.90
N ALA A 337 3.41 -43.34 -7.89
CA ALA A 337 2.97 -43.60 -9.26
C ALA A 337 3.72 -44.79 -9.88
N ALA A 338 5.05 -44.84 -9.71
CA ALA A 338 5.86 -45.96 -10.19
C ALA A 338 5.52 -47.29 -9.49
N LYS A 339 5.06 -47.27 -8.23
CA LYS A 339 4.52 -48.47 -7.54
C LYS A 339 3.13 -48.87 -8.04
N LEU A 340 2.30 -47.92 -8.50
CA LEU A 340 0.99 -48.22 -9.11
C LEU A 340 1.15 -48.92 -10.46
N ASP A 341 2.10 -48.45 -11.28
CA ASP A 341 2.36 -48.94 -12.63
C ASP A 341 3.42 -50.10 -12.67
N ASP A 342 3.90 -50.57 -11.51
CA ASP A 342 5.00 -51.56 -11.31
C ASP A 342 6.31 -51.26 -12.08
N VAL A 343 6.63 -49.96 -12.21
CA VAL A 343 7.76 -49.45 -13.00
C VAL A 343 9.02 -49.30 -12.16
N LYS A 344 10.09 -49.99 -12.57
CA LYS A 344 11.40 -49.91 -11.90
C LYS A 344 12.12 -48.58 -12.18
N PRO A 345 12.78 -47.97 -11.17
CA PRO A 345 13.56 -46.74 -11.33
C PRO A 345 14.58 -46.81 -12.49
N GLY A 346 14.71 -45.71 -13.23
CA GLY A 346 15.67 -45.56 -14.32
C GLY A 346 15.21 -46.04 -15.70
N THR A 347 14.06 -46.72 -15.81
CA THR A 347 13.45 -47.09 -17.10
C THR A 347 12.87 -45.88 -17.86
N GLU A 348 12.65 -45.99 -19.16
CA GLU A 348 12.04 -44.91 -19.96
C GLU A 348 10.60 -44.59 -19.52
N ALA A 349 9.84 -45.60 -19.10
CA ALA A 349 8.53 -45.42 -18.49
C ALA A 349 8.61 -44.58 -17.20
N TYR A 350 9.62 -44.81 -16.36
CA TYR A 350 9.86 -44.01 -15.15
C TYR A 350 10.12 -42.54 -15.51
N LYS A 351 10.98 -42.29 -16.51
CA LYS A 351 11.26 -40.93 -17.03
C LYS A 351 10.03 -40.26 -17.65
N ALA A 352 9.12 -41.03 -18.26
CA ALA A 352 7.85 -40.51 -18.77
C ALA A 352 6.87 -40.16 -17.64
N ILE A 353 6.81 -40.97 -16.57
CA ILE A 353 6.01 -40.69 -15.36
C ILE A 353 6.54 -39.45 -14.64
N GLU A 354 7.85 -39.34 -14.46
CA GLU A 354 8.58 -38.17 -13.94
C GLU A 354 8.27 -36.91 -14.76
N LYS A 355 8.40 -36.96 -16.09
CA LYS A 355 8.07 -35.85 -17.00
C LYS A 355 6.59 -35.46 -16.95
N ARG A 356 5.67 -36.42 -16.71
CA ARG A 356 4.23 -36.17 -16.53
C ARG A 356 3.93 -35.51 -15.19
N LEU A 357 4.51 -36.00 -14.09
CA LEU A 357 4.27 -35.46 -12.74
C LEU A 357 4.91 -34.08 -12.53
N ASN A 358 5.97 -33.76 -13.27
CA ASN A 358 6.51 -32.40 -13.34
C ASN A 358 5.58 -31.39 -14.05
N MET A 359 4.51 -31.85 -14.71
CA MET A 359 3.50 -31.01 -15.38
C MET A 359 2.19 -30.91 -14.58
N GLY A 360 2.28 -30.27 -13.41
CA GLY A 360 1.15 -29.68 -12.72
C GLY A 360 0.63 -30.43 -11.48
N ILE A 361 0.92 -29.86 -10.31
CA ILE A 361 0.15 -29.91 -9.05
C ILE A 361 0.71 -28.81 -8.14
N GLU A 362 -0.08 -28.29 -7.20
CA GLU A 362 0.22 -27.08 -6.40
C GLU A 362 1.26 -27.30 -5.27
N ARG A 363 2.44 -27.84 -5.60
CA ARG A 363 3.51 -28.24 -4.64
C ARG A 363 4.85 -27.52 -4.85
N TYR A 364 4.82 -26.22 -5.13
CA TYR A 364 6.04 -25.41 -5.31
C TYR A 364 6.52 -24.69 -4.05
N VAL A 365 5.70 -24.63 -2.98
CA VAL A 365 6.09 -24.09 -1.67
C VAL A 365 6.74 -25.19 -0.84
N VAL A 366 8.01 -25.04 -0.51
CA VAL A 366 8.87 -26.08 0.07
C VAL A 366 9.56 -25.62 1.36
N PRO A 367 9.93 -26.55 2.26
CA PRO A 367 10.77 -26.24 3.41
C PRO A 367 12.17 -25.75 3.00
N LYS A 368 12.84 -25.07 3.92
CA LYS A 368 14.19 -24.53 3.73
C LYS A 368 15.20 -25.59 3.31
N GLY A 369 15.93 -25.34 2.23
CA GLY A 369 16.99 -26.22 1.71
C GLY A 369 16.58 -27.11 0.53
N TYR A 370 15.30 -27.10 0.15
CA TYR A 370 14.83 -27.70 -1.09
C TYR A 370 14.73 -26.67 -2.23
N ARG A 371 14.91 -27.12 -3.48
CA ARG A 371 14.70 -26.30 -4.68
C ARG A 371 13.20 -26.01 -4.84
N GLY A 372 12.84 -24.73 -4.96
CA GLY A 372 11.45 -24.28 -5.00
C GLY A 372 11.21 -22.97 -4.24
N ILE A 373 9.96 -22.53 -4.19
CA ILE A 373 9.52 -21.34 -3.46
C ILE A 373 9.60 -21.66 -1.95
N GLN A 374 10.37 -20.91 -1.18
CA GLN A 374 10.56 -21.20 0.24
C GLN A 374 9.30 -20.83 1.04
N GLN A 375 8.90 -21.70 1.97
CA GLN A 375 7.77 -21.45 2.88
C GLN A 375 8.08 -20.33 3.90
N GLU A 376 9.35 -20.18 4.29
CA GLU A 376 9.83 -19.06 5.12
C GLU A 376 9.96 -17.79 4.27
N VAL A 377 9.17 -16.75 4.57
CA VAL A 377 9.37 -15.41 3.98
C VAL A 377 10.43 -14.62 4.74
N ALA A 378 11.22 -13.83 4.01
CA ALA A 378 12.11 -12.84 4.58
C ALA A 378 11.32 -11.57 4.94
N GLY A 379 11.47 -11.10 6.18
CA GLY A 379 10.84 -9.86 6.66
C GLY A 379 11.60 -8.59 6.21
N PRO A 380 11.23 -7.41 6.73
CA PRO A 380 11.92 -6.16 6.43
C PRO A 380 13.39 -6.18 6.86
N GLY A 381 14.32 -5.83 5.95
CA GLY A 381 15.76 -5.90 6.21
C GLY A 381 16.63 -5.84 4.95
N PHE A 382 17.94 -6.03 5.15
CA PHE A 382 18.96 -6.11 4.10
C PHE A 382 19.46 -7.55 3.97
N TYR A 383 19.33 -8.13 2.77
CA TYR A 383 19.66 -9.53 2.52
C TYR A 383 20.76 -9.67 1.46
N TYR A 384 21.96 -10.02 1.92
CA TYR A 384 23.11 -10.40 1.08
C TYR A 384 22.87 -11.79 0.49
N LEU A 385 21.96 -11.87 -0.48
CA LEU A 385 21.61 -13.11 -1.17
C LEU A 385 22.33 -13.22 -2.51
N ASN A 386 22.60 -14.46 -2.92
CA ASN A 386 23.17 -14.76 -4.22
C ASN A 386 22.04 -14.84 -5.26
N ARG A 387 21.88 -13.82 -6.12
CA ARG A 387 20.79 -13.79 -7.12
C ARG A 387 20.81 -14.96 -8.13
N ARG A 388 21.91 -15.70 -8.24
CA ARG A 388 22.01 -16.92 -9.07
C ARG A 388 21.35 -18.12 -8.39
N ALA A 389 21.54 -18.25 -7.08
CA ALA A 389 21.00 -19.33 -6.26
C ALA A 389 19.59 -19.03 -5.72
N TYR A 390 19.27 -17.76 -5.47
CA TYR A 390 18.03 -17.30 -4.84
C TYR A 390 17.43 -16.11 -5.58
N MET A 391 16.18 -16.21 -6.02
CA MET A 391 15.39 -15.08 -6.49
C MET A 391 14.49 -14.59 -5.35
N ALA A 392 14.34 -13.27 -5.19
CA ALA A 392 13.50 -12.68 -4.14
C ALA A 392 12.40 -11.82 -4.75
N TYR A 393 11.15 -12.21 -4.55
CA TYR A 393 9.96 -11.46 -4.95
C TYR A 393 9.46 -10.67 -3.75
N VAL A 394 9.59 -9.34 -3.81
CA VAL A 394 9.09 -8.43 -2.76
C VAL A 394 7.59 -8.24 -2.95
N ILE A 395 6.83 -8.53 -1.90
CA ILE A 395 5.35 -8.54 -1.87
C ILE A 395 4.88 -7.57 -0.78
N ASP A 396 4.00 -6.63 -1.13
CA ASP A 396 3.38 -5.72 -0.16
C ASP A 396 2.33 -6.45 0.69
N THR A 397 2.41 -6.28 2.02
CA THR A 397 1.50 -6.87 3.02
C THR A 397 0.61 -5.84 3.72
N THR A 398 0.75 -4.59 3.31
CA THR A 398 -0.16 -3.48 3.55
C THR A 398 -1.44 -3.61 2.70
N ASN A 399 -2.39 -2.71 2.90
CA ASN A 399 -3.61 -2.67 2.09
C ASN A 399 -3.30 -2.04 0.72
N ILE A 400 -3.40 -2.83 -0.35
CA ILE A 400 -3.25 -2.38 -1.73
C ILE A 400 -4.63 -1.98 -2.25
N THR A 401 -4.76 -0.76 -2.77
CA THR A 401 -6.02 -0.25 -3.35
C THR A 401 -5.92 -0.24 -4.87
N ILE A 402 -6.92 -0.79 -5.54
CA ILE A 402 -7.00 -0.89 -6.99
C ILE A 402 -8.25 -0.13 -7.45
N ASP A 403 -8.07 0.84 -8.35
CA ASP A 403 -9.10 1.79 -8.75
C ASP A 403 -9.49 1.64 -10.22
N TRP A 404 -10.81 1.61 -10.47
CA TRP A 404 -11.47 1.75 -11.77
C TRP A 404 -12.21 3.10 -11.78
N ASP A 405 -11.68 4.11 -12.47
CA ASP A 405 -12.27 5.45 -12.53
C ASP A 405 -11.80 6.26 -13.75
N ASN A 406 -12.41 7.43 -14.00
CA ASN A 406 -12.12 8.33 -15.13
C ASN A 406 -10.94 9.31 -14.86
N ALA A 407 -10.05 9.04 -13.90
CA ALA A 407 -8.98 9.96 -13.52
C ALA A 407 -7.63 9.56 -14.14
N ASP A 408 -6.81 10.55 -14.52
CA ASP A 408 -5.48 10.32 -15.13
C ASP A 408 -4.51 9.51 -14.23
N SER A 409 -4.84 9.34 -12.95
CA SER A 409 -4.05 8.58 -11.96
C SER A 409 -4.62 7.20 -11.62
N THR A 410 -5.76 6.78 -12.18
CA THR A 410 -6.35 5.45 -11.89
C THR A 410 -5.85 4.38 -12.86
N ARG A 411 -5.80 3.13 -12.38
CA ARG A 411 -5.15 2.01 -13.09
C ARG A 411 -6.00 1.45 -14.24
N PHE A 412 -7.32 1.64 -14.17
CA PHE A 412 -8.29 1.14 -15.14
C PHE A 412 -9.41 2.16 -15.36
N ASP A 413 -10.03 2.13 -16.54
CA ASP A 413 -11.26 2.86 -16.86
C ASP A 413 -12.45 2.40 -15.97
N PRO A 414 -13.52 3.21 -15.83
CA PRO A 414 -14.75 2.76 -15.18
C PRO A 414 -15.42 1.59 -15.92
N LEU A 415 -16.07 0.71 -15.16
CA LEU A 415 -16.73 -0.47 -15.71
C LEU A 415 -18.01 -0.07 -16.48
N LYS A 416 -17.99 -0.26 -17.80
CA LYS A 416 -19.15 0.00 -18.68
C LYS A 416 -19.99 -1.26 -18.77
N VAL A 417 -21.17 -1.22 -18.15
CA VAL A 417 -22.08 -2.37 -17.97
C VAL A 417 -23.47 -2.04 -18.49
N ILE A 418 -24.19 -3.04 -18.98
CA ILE A 418 -25.57 -2.89 -19.49
C ILE A 418 -26.52 -3.41 -18.42
N SER A 419 -27.54 -2.62 -18.11
CA SER A 419 -28.61 -3.01 -17.19
C SER A 419 -29.62 -3.96 -17.82
N ARG A 420 -30.38 -4.70 -17.01
CA ARG A 420 -31.45 -5.60 -17.49
C ARG A 420 -32.47 -4.91 -18.41
N ASP A 421 -32.68 -3.60 -18.20
CA ASP A 421 -33.65 -2.80 -18.95
C ASP A 421 -33.02 -2.12 -20.20
N GLY A 422 -31.79 -2.48 -20.58
CA GLY A 422 -31.12 -2.10 -21.82
C GLY A 422 -30.23 -0.85 -21.77
N PHE A 423 -30.20 -0.13 -20.65
CA PHE A 423 -29.39 1.09 -20.52
C PHE A 423 -27.94 0.80 -20.14
N GLU A 424 -26.99 1.46 -20.80
CA GLU A 424 -25.58 1.50 -20.41
C GLU A 424 -25.39 2.32 -19.12
N ILE A 425 -24.49 1.85 -18.25
CA ILE A 425 -24.12 2.48 -16.99
C ILE A 425 -22.59 2.42 -16.88
N SER A 426 -21.96 3.51 -16.40
CA SER A 426 -20.54 3.47 -16.02
C SER A 426 -20.42 3.43 -14.50
N VAL A 427 -19.68 2.46 -13.96
CA VAL A 427 -19.50 2.27 -12.51
C VAL A 427 -18.03 2.40 -12.15
N SER A 428 -17.71 3.39 -11.32
CA SER A 428 -16.37 3.56 -10.73
C SER A 428 -16.27 2.73 -9.45
N VAL A 429 -15.23 1.92 -9.33
CA VAL A 429 -15.06 0.89 -8.28
C VAL A 429 -13.67 1.00 -7.67
N LYS A 430 -13.56 0.74 -6.36
CA LYS A 430 -12.28 0.55 -5.67
C LYS A 430 -12.27 -0.79 -4.95
N VAL A 431 -11.20 -1.55 -5.10
CA VAL A 431 -11.01 -2.85 -4.42
C VAL A 431 -9.79 -2.75 -3.53
N VAL A 432 -9.97 -3.04 -2.25
CA VAL A 432 -8.88 -3.09 -1.27
C VAL A 432 -8.55 -4.56 -1.03
N ILE A 433 -7.32 -4.95 -1.35
CA ILE A 433 -6.77 -6.29 -1.10
C ILE A 433 -5.62 -6.21 -0.10
N ARG A 434 -5.27 -7.36 0.49
CA ARG A 434 -4.10 -7.53 1.33
C ARG A 434 -3.53 -8.94 1.17
N VAL A 435 -2.21 -9.05 1.08
CA VAL A 435 -1.52 -10.35 1.16
C VAL A 435 -1.00 -10.52 2.58
N ARG A 436 -1.28 -11.67 3.22
CA ARG A 436 -0.70 -11.97 4.54
C ARG A 436 0.70 -12.59 4.39
N PRO A 437 1.67 -12.31 5.30
CA PRO A 437 3.03 -12.85 5.22
C PRO A 437 3.11 -14.37 5.09
N ASP A 438 2.27 -15.10 5.81
CA ASP A 438 2.15 -16.57 5.80
C ASP A 438 1.59 -17.13 4.49
N GLN A 439 0.84 -16.31 3.74
CA GLN A 439 0.16 -16.68 2.51
C GLN A 439 0.93 -16.28 1.24
N ALA A 440 1.84 -15.31 1.33
CA ALA A 440 2.58 -14.78 0.19
C ALA A 440 3.32 -15.85 -0.66
N PRO A 441 3.96 -16.90 -0.09
CA PRO A 441 4.57 -17.97 -0.90
C PRO A 441 3.56 -18.72 -1.78
N TYR A 442 2.37 -18.98 -1.25
CA TYR A 442 1.31 -19.71 -1.96
C TYR A 442 0.65 -18.85 -3.05
N MET A 443 0.53 -17.54 -2.83
CA MET A 443 0.14 -16.59 -3.87
C MET A 443 1.16 -16.60 -5.02
N VAL A 444 2.46 -16.40 -4.72
CA VAL A 444 3.55 -16.43 -5.73
C VAL A 444 3.57 -17.77 -6.49
N ALA A 445 3.31 -18.90 -5.82
CA ALA A 445 3.22 -20.21 -6.45
C ALA A 445 2.07 -20.36 -7.47
N LYS A 446 0.98 -19.60 -7.34
CA LYS A 446 -0.19 -19.67 -8.24
C LYS A 446 -0.18 -18.61 -9.36
N ILE A 447 0.35 -17.42 -9.10
CA ILE A 447 0.21 -16.26 -10.02
C ILE A 447 1.54 -15.51 -10.31
N GLY A 448 2.62 -15.84 -9.60
CA GLY A 448 3.93 -15.20 -9.73
C GLY A 448 4.05 -13.82 -9.08
N SER A 449 3.15 -12.89 -9.39
CA SER A 449 3.24 -11.49 -8.92
C SER A 449 1.87 -10.87 -8.61
N ILE A 450 1.86 -9.84 -7.76
CA ILE A 450 0.67 -8.99 -7.53
C ILE A 450 0.17 -8.39 -8.85
N GLU A 451 1.08 -7.98 -9.74
CA GLU A 451 0.74 -7.40 -11.05
C GLU A 451 -0.10 -8.35 -11.91
N ASN A 452 0.34 -9.61 -12.01
CA ASN A 452 -0.38 -10.67 -12.72
C ASN A 452 -1.76 -10.95 -12.09
N LEU A 453 -1.85 -10.92 -10.75
CA LEU A 453 -3.12 -11.07 -10.02
C LEU A 453 -4.09 -9.93 -10.35
N ILE A 454 -3.62 -8.69 -10.38
CA ILE A 454 -4.43 -7.52 -10.70
C ILE A 454 -4.96 -7.60 -12.14
N LEU A 455 -4.08 -7.86 -13.10
CA LEU A 455 -4.40 -7.87 -14.54
C LEU A 455 -5.22 -9.08 -14.99
N HIS A 456 -4.90 -10.29 -14.50
CA HIS A 456 -5.47 -11.54 -15.04
C HIS A 456 -6.52 -12.20 -14.14
N VAL A 457 -6.63 -11.82 -12.86
CA VAL A 457 -7.62 -12.38 -11.92
C VAL A 457 -8.59 -11.32 -11.45
N ILE A 458 -8.11 -10.26 -10.79
CA ILE A 458 -8.98 -9.27 -10.14
C ILE A 458 -9.77 -8.49 -11.19
N HIS A 459 -9.14 -7.90 -12.21
CA HIS A 459 -9.86 -7.10 -13.19
C HIS A 459 -10.94 -7.89 -13.96
N PRO A 460 -10.69 -9.09 -14.51
CA PRO A 460 -11.74 -9.90 -15.14
C PRO A 460 -12.83 -10.37 -14.17
N MET A 461 -12.49 -10.69 -12.92
CA MET A 461 -13.45 -11.10 -11.90
C MET A 461 -14.40 -9.95 -11.51
N ILE A 462 -13.85 -8.76 -11.29
CA ILE A 462 -14.59 -7.55 -10.92
C ILE A 462 -15.49 -7.08 -12.07
N ASP A 463 -14.96 -7.01 -13.30
CA ASP A 463 -15.75 -6.73 -14.50
C ASP A 463 -16.92 -7.72 -14.63
N SER A 464 -16.63 -9.03 -14.55
CA SER A 464 -17.64 -10.08 -14.64
C SER A 464 -18.69 -9.96 -13.53
N SER A 465 -18.30 -9.65 -12.29
CA SER A 465 -19.25 -9.46 -11.18
C SER A 465 -20.22 -8.32 -11.50
N PHE A 466 -19.71 -7.11 -11.75
CA PHE A 466 -20.55 -5.94 -11.99
C PHE A 466 -21.39 -6.05 -13.27
N ARG A 467 -20.85 -6.67 -14.32
CA ARG A 467 -21.57 -6.98 -15.57
C ARG A 467 -22.76 -7.90 -15.34
N ASN A 468 -22.59 -8.98 -14.56
CA ASN A 468 -23.67 -9.90 -14.20
C ASN A 468 -24.71 -9.24 -13.28
N GLN A 469 -24.27 -8.45 -12.30
CA GLN A 469 -25.14 -7.74 -11.38
C GLN A 469 -26.04 -6.73 -12.10
N ALA A 470 -25.45 -5.85 -12.92
CA ALA A 470 -26.19 -4.90 -13.75
C ALA A 470 -27.17 -5.62 -14.70
N SER A 471 -26.76 -6.73 -15.33
CA SER A 471 -27.62 -7.50 -16.25
C SER A 471 -28.85 -8.13 -15.57
N SER A 472 -28.84 -8.29 -14.24
CA SER A 472 -29.98 -8.86 -13.48
C SER A 472 -30.95 -7.81 -12.93
N THR A 473 -30.53 -6.54 -12.85
CA THR A 473 -31.24 -5.46 -12.13
C THR A 473 -31.56 -4.27 -13.04
N SER A 474 -32.60 -3.50 -12.73
CA SER A 474 -32.88 -2.25 -13.44
C SER A 474 -31.80 -1.19 -13.14
N ALA A 475 -31.59 -0.25 -14.07
CA ALA A 475 -30.59 0.80 -13.88
C ALA A 475 -30.81 1.65 -12.62
N MET A 476 -32.08 1.92 -12.28
CA MET A 476 -32.42 2.71 -11.08
C MET A 476 -32.33 1.91 -9.79
N ASN A 477 -32.78 0.65 -9.76
CA ASN A 477 -32.64 -0.19 -8.57
C ASN A 477 -31.16 -0.45 -8.25
N PHE A 478 -30.32 -0.65 -9.27
CA PHE A 478 -28.86 -0.79 -9.08
C PHE A 478 -28.22 0.42 -8.38
N MET A 479 -28.77 1.63 -8.58
CA MET A 479 -28.34 2.84 -7.86
C MET A 479 -28.94 2.93 -6.45
N GLN A 480 -30.21 2.54 -6.27
CA GLN A 480 -30.90 2.60 -4.96
C GLN A 480 -30.38 1.53 -3.99
N ASP A 481 -30.24 0.29 -4.45
CA ASP A 481 -29.83 -0.88 -3.68
C ASP A 481 -28.28 -1.05 -3.66
N ARG A 482 -27.53 0.04 -3.90
CA ARG A 482 -26.06 0.09 -4.01
C ARG A 482 -25.33 -0.66 -2.90
N GLN A 483 -25.81 -0.60 -1.66
CA GLN A 483 -25.20 -1.31 -0.52
C GLN A 483 -25.26 -2.84 -0.68
N GLU A 484 -26.37 -3.35 -1.19
CA GLU A 484 -26.61 -4.79 -1.39
C GLU A 484 -25.85 -5.30 -2.62
N GLU A 485 -25.77 -4.51 -3.71
CA GLU A 485 -24.90 -4.85 -4.84
C GLU A 485 -23.41 -4.79 -4.48
N GLN A 486 -23.00 -3.85 -3.62
CA GLN A 486 -21.64 -3.82 -3.10
C GLN A 486 -21.34 -5.07 -2.24
N ARG A 487 -22.26 -5.47 -1.35
CA ARG A 487 -22.12 -6.68 -0.51
C ARG A 487 -21.98 -7.95 -1.36
N LYS A 488 -22.82 -8.11 -2.39
CA LYS A 488 -22.75 -9.24 -3.35
C LYS A 488 -21.41 -9.28 -4.09
N ALA A 489 -20.89 -8.12 -4.52
CA ALA A 489 -19.59 -8.03 -5.19
C ALA A 489 -18.43 -8.37 -4.24
N GLU A 490 -18.49 -7.92 -3.00
CA GLU A 490 -17.49 -8.21 -1.96
C GLU A 490 -17.46 -9.70 -1.58
N GLU A 491 -18.62 -10.32 -1.35
CA GLU A 491 -18.72 -11.75 -1.04
C GLU A 491 -18.19 -12.61 -2.19
N ARG A 492 -18.48 -12.24 -3.44
CA ARG A 492 -17.94 -12.92 -4.64
C ARG A 492 -16.43 -12.72 -4.78
N ALA A 493 -15.94 -11.49 -4.62
CA ALA A 493 -14.52 -11.17 -4.71
C ALA A 493 -13.70 -11.90 -3.64
N LYS A 494 -14.21 -11.96 -2.41
CA LYS A 494 -13.58 -12.68 -1.30
C LYS A 494 -13.47 -14.19 -1.57
N ALA A 495 -14.57 -14.82 -1.98
CA ALA A 495 -14.59 -16.25 -2.30
C ALA A 495 -13.72 -16.64 -3.51
N GLU A 496 -13.46 -15.71 -4.44
CA GLU A 496 -12.55 -15.95 -5.56
C GLU A 496 -11.08 -15.73 -5.18
N LEU A 497 -10.76 -14.64 -4.47
CA LEU A 497 -9.37 -14.28 -4.12
C LEU A 497 -8.76 -15.15 -3.03
N GLU A 498 -9.58 -15.75 -2.16
CA GLU A 498 -9.12 -16.74 -1.17
C GLU A 498 -8.45 -17.96 -1.84
N LYS A 499 -8.88 -18.35 -3.05
CA LYS A 499 -8.26 -19.43 -3.85
C LYS A 499 -6.82 -19.11 -4.30
N TYR A 500 -6.49 -17.83 -4.37
CA TYR A 500 -5.17 -17.29 -4.70
C TYR A 500 -4.38 -16.87 -3.45
N HIS A 501 -4.89 -17.20 -2.25
CA HIS A 501 -4.33 -16.86 -0.95
C HIS A 501 -4.23 -15.34 -0.68
N VAL A 502 -5.16 -14.56 -1.24
CA VAL A 502 -5.22 -13.10 -1.05
C VAL A 502 -6.51 -12.69 -0.35
N GLU A 503 -6.39 -11.80 0.63
CA GLU A 503 -7.49 -11.34 1.47
C GLU A 503 -8.16 -10.13 0.81
N CYS A 504 -9.44 -10.26 0.42
CA CYS A 504 -10.25 -9.10 0.05
C CYS A 504 -10.71 -8.39 1.34
N VAL A 505 -10.31 -7.12 1.50
CA VAL A 505 -10.63 -6.31 2.68
C VAL A 505 -11.97 -5.59 2.50
N SER A 506 -12.22 -5.05 1.30
CA SER A 506 -13.51 -4.46 0.92
C SER A 506 -13.60 -4.25 -0.59
N VAL A 507 -14.81 -4.37 -1.15
CA VAL A 507 -15.13 -3.84 -2.49
C VAL A 507 -16.02 -2.61 -2.30
N LEU A 508 -15.64 -1.48 -2.89
CA LEU A 508 -16.35 -0.21 -2.76
C LEU A 508 -16.84 0.26 -4.14
N ILE A 509 -18.15 0.40 -4.31
CA ILE A 509 -18.71 1.20 -5.41
C ILE A 509 -18.48 2.66 -5.02
N CYS A 510 -17.90 3.48 -5.89
CA CYS A 510 -17.69 4.91 -5.63
C CYS A 510 -18.76 5.78 -6.28
N GLN A 511 -18.89 5.70 -7.60
CA GLN A 511 -19.84 6.48 -8.40
C GLN A 511 -20.55 5.56 -9.40
N ILE A 512 -21.84 5.84 -9.63
CA ILE A 512 -22.67 5.19 -10.65
C ILE A 512 -23.14 6.32 -11.57
N ASN A 513 -22.73 6.30 -12.83
CA ASN A 513 -23.12 7.29 -13.83
C ASN A 513 -24.23 6.72 -14.73
N LEU A 514 -25.43 7.27 -14.59
CA LEU A 514 -26.63 6.90 -15.34
C LEU A 514 -26.83 7.83 -16.57
N PRO A 515 -27.42 7.35 -17.67
CA PRO A 515 -27.84 8.19 -18.79
C PRO A 515 -28.83 9.28 -18.36
N GLN A 516 -28.66 10.50 -18.88
CA GLN A 516 -29.51 11.64 -18.51
C GLN A 516 -30.99 11.41 -18.85
N GLU A 517 -31.29 10.69 -19.94
CA GLU A 517 -32.67 10.38 -20.38
C GLU A 517 -33.50 9.63 -19.32
N LEU A 518 -32.87 8.74 -18.55
CA LEU A 518 -33.50 8.06 -17.41
C LEU A 518 -33.79 9.04 -16.27
N MET A 519 -32.82 9.87 -15.92
CA MET A 519 -32.96 10.85 -14.85
C MET A 519 -34.04 11.89 -15.17
N ASP A 520 -34.11 12.33 -16.43
CA ASP A 520 -35.15 13.19 -16.97
C ASP A 520 -36.54 12.55 -16.87
N THR A 521 -36.65 11.29 -17.30
CA THR A 521 -37.92 10.54 -17.30
C THR A 521 -38.40 10.27 -15.86
N GLN A 522 -37.47 9.93 -14.95
CA GLN A 522 -37.78 9.75 -13.54
C GLN A 522 -38.15 11.07 -12.85
N THR A 523 -37.46 12.17 -13.17
CA THR A 523 -37.79 13.50 -12.66
C THR A 523 -39.18 13.93 -13.12
N LYS A 524 -39.51 13.75 -14.40
CA LYS A 524 -40.86 13.98 -14.96
C LYS A 524 -41.91 13.11 -14.26
N LYS A 525 -41.62 11.84 -13.98
CA LYS A 525 -42.49 10.93 -13.21
C LYS A 525 -42.73 11.40 -11.77
N ILE A 526 -41.67 11.82 -11.06
CA ILE A 526 -41.77 12.32 -9.68
C ILE A 526 -42.58 13.62 -9.64
N ILE A 527 -42.34 14.55 -10.57
CA ILE A 527 -43.13 15.78 -10.71
C ILE A 527 -44.60 15.45 -10.99
N ALA A 528 -44.89 14.51 -11.90
CA ALA A 528 -46.26 14.09 -12.18
C ALA A 528 -46.94 13.43 -10.96
N GLN A 529 -46.22 12.65 -10.15
CA GLN A 529 -46.75 12.09 -8.90
C GLN A 529 -47.00 13.16 -7.82
N GLN A 530 -46.11 14.15 -7.70
CA GLN A 530 -46.30 15.30 -6.80
C GLN A 530 -47.49 16.17 -7.24
N GLN A 531 -47.62 16.42 -8.55
CA GLN A 531 -48.80 17.09 -9.12
C GLN A 531 -50.07 16.28 -8.88
N GLN A 532 -50.06 14.96 -9.06
CA GLN A 532 -51.22 14.10 -8.80
C GLN A 532 -51.65 14.16 -7.32
N ALA A 533 -50.70 14.13 -6.38
CA ALA A 533 -50.97 14.30 -4.96
C ALA A 533 -51.57 15.69 -4.66
N MET A 534 -50.96 16.76 -5.22
CA MET A 534 -51.48 18.12 -5.12
C MET A 534 -52.90 18.25 -5.68
N TYR A 535 -53.21 17.63 -6.84
CA TYR A 535 -54.56 17.60 -7.39
C TYR A 535 -55.54 16.82 -6.51
N GLN A 536 -55.13 15.70 -5.91
CA GLN A 536 -55.97 14.96 -4.97
C GLN A 536 -56.25 15.75 -3.69
N ASP A 537 -55.26 16.47 -3.16
CA ASP A 537 -55.44 17.29 -1.95
C ASP A 537 -56.23 18.58 -2.25
N MET A 538 -56.07 19.19 -3.43
CA MET A 538 -56.98 20.24 -3.91
C MET A 538 -58.41 19.71 -4.09
N GLN A 539 -58.60 18.50 -4.62
CA GLN A 539 -59.92 17.88 -4.72
C GLN A 539 -60.55 17.59 -3.35
N LYS A 540 -59.78 17.10 -2.37
CA LYS A 540 -60.25 16.90 -0.98
C LYS A 540 -60.63 18.24 -0.33
N ALA A 541 -59.80 19.27 -0.49
CA ALA A 541 -60.08 20.60 0.03
C ALA A 541 -61.34 21.21 -0.59
N GLU A 542 -61.52 21.08 -1.90
CA GLU A 542 -62.69 21.57 -2.62
C GLU A 542 -63.96 20.76 -2.30
N GLN A 543 -63.86 19.43 -2.17
CA GLN A 543 -64.96 18.60 -1.66
C GLN A 543 -65.36 18.99 -0.22
N THR A 544 -64.37 19.30 0.63
CA THR A 544 -64.62 19.78 2.01
C THR A 544 -65.32 21.15 1.98
N ARG A 545 -64.90 22.06 1.10
CA ARG A 545 -65.57 23.35 0.88
C ARG A 545 -67.00 23.19 0.39
N ILE A 546 -67.23 22.35 -0.62
CA ILE A 546 -68.56 22.04 -1.16
C ILE A 546 -69.45 21.39 -0.10
N ALA A 547 -68.91 20.49 0.73
CA ALA A 547 -69.64 19.89 1.84
C ALA A 547 -70.03 20.94 2.89
N THR A 548 -69.11 21.83 3.27
CA THR A 548 -69.38 22.92 4.22
C THR A 548 -70.44 23.89 3.70
N GLU A 549 -70.35 24.35 2.44
CA GLU A 549 -71.37 25.24 1.85
C GLU A 549 -72.71 24.51 1.62
N LYS A 550 -72.71 23.20 1.34
CA LYS A 550 -73.94 22.41 1.30
C LYS A 550 -74.60 22.32 2.67
N THR A 551 -73.86 21.98 3.73
CA THR A 551 -74.39 21.96 5.11
C THR A 551 -74.90 23.34 5.54
N ARG A 552 -74.23 24.42 5.11
CA ARG A 552 -74.70 25.79 5.32
C ARG A 552 -76.02 26.07 4.60
N ALA A 553 -76.13 25.73 3.31
CA ALA A 553 -77.35 25.91 2.53
C ALA A 553 -78.53 25.07 3.07
N GLU A 554 -78.26 23.86 3.56
CA GLU A 554 -79.24 23.01 4.25
C GLU A 554 -79.70 23.67 5.57
N ALA A 555 -78.79 24.26 6.36
CA ALA A 555 -79.14 25.01 7.58
C ALA A 555 -79.92 26.31 7.30
N ASP A 556 -79.56 27.06 6.26
CA ASP A 556 -80.27 28.27 5.84
C ASP A 556 -81.69 27.94 5.31
N GLN A 557 -81.88 26.81 4.62
CA GLN A 557 -83.23 26.30 4.31
C GLN A 557 -83.99 25.84 5.54
N GLN A 558 -83.32 25.19 6.50
CA GLN A 558 -83.94 24.72 7.75
C GLN A 558 -84.47 25.88 8.60
N LYS A 559 -83.80 27.04 8.59
CA LYS A 559 -84.32 28.29 9.19
C LYS A 559 -85.69 28.67 8.60
N ASN A 560 -85.81 28.71 7.27
CA ASN A 560 -87.05 29.07 6.59
C ASN A 560 -88.17 28.03 6.83
N LEU A 561 -87.83 26.74 6.92
CA LEU A 561 -88.76 25.67 7.26
C LEU A 561 -89.33 25.84 8.68
N VAL A 562 -88.46 26.12 9.66
CA VAL A 562 -88.84 26.36 11.07
C VAL A 562 -89.68 27.62 11.21
N GLU A 563 -89.37 28.69 10.46
CA GLU A 563 -90.17 29.92 10.43
C GLU A 563 -91.59 29.66 9.89
N ALA A 564 -91.73 28.86 8.83
CA ALA A 564 -93.03 28.44 8.30
C ALA A 564 -93.81 27.54 9.29
N GLU A 565 -93.16 26.58 9.95
CA GLU A 565 -93.78 25.71 10.95
C GLU A 565 -94.28 26.51 12.17
N ILE A 566 -93.47 27.46 12.66
CA ILE A 566 -93.85 28.40 13.73
C ILE A 566 -95.04 29.26 13.28
N GLY A 567 -95.06 29.74 12.04
CA GLY A 567 -96.18 30.49 11.46
C GLY A 567 -97.50 29.71 11.50
N VAL A 568 -97.49 28.44 11.05
CA VAL A 568 -98.66 27.53 11.13
C VAL A 568 -99.08 27.32 12.59
N LYS A 569 -98.12 27.13 13.50
CA LYS A 569 -98.39 26.90 14.92
C LYS A 569 -99.01 28.12 15.62
N ILE A 570 -98.59 29.33 15.25
CA ILE A 570 -99.19 30.60 15.70
C ILE A 570 -100.61 30.75 15.14
N ALA A 571 -100.85 30.41 13.87
CA ALA A 571 -102.19 30.44 13.29
C ALA A 571 -103.15 29.46 14.00
N GLU A 572 -102.72 28.23 14.27
CA GLU A 572 -103.53 27.22 14.96
C GLU A 572 -103.78 27.61 16.44
N GLN A 573 -102.80 28.22 17.14
CA GLN A 573 -103.04 28.75 18.49
C GLN A 573 -103.96 29.98 18.51
N ASN A 574 -103.86 30.88 17.53
CA ASN A 574 -104.80 32.01 17.41
C ASN A 574 -106.23 31.53 17.14
N LYS A 575 -106.40 30.50 16.31
CA LYS A 575 -107.67 29.81 16.06
C LYS A 575 -108.22 29.15 17.34
N GLN A 576 -107.40 28.42 18.11
CA GLN A 576 -107.82 27.89 19.42
C GLN A 576 -108.18 28.99 20.43
N LYS A 577 -107.45 30.11 20.43
CA LYS A 577 -107.72 31.26 21.31
C LYS A 577 -109.05 31.93 20.96
N ALA A 578 -109.39 32.05 19.68
CA ALA A 578 -110.68 32.54 19.22
C ALA A 578 -111.84 31.60 19.60
N ILE A 579 -111.66 30.28 19.43
CA ILE A 579 -112.66 29.28 19.83
C ILE A 579 -112.99 29.39 21.32
N ARG A 580 -111.98 29.39 22.21
CA ARG A 580 -112.22 29.52 23.66
C ARG A 580 -112.86 30.85 24.06
N PHE A 581 -112.62 31.92 23.31
CA PHE A 581 -113.30 33.21 23.53
C PHE A 581 -114.80 33.10 23.22
N ALA A 582 -115.16 32.51 22.07
CA ALA A 582 -116.55 32.29 21.67
C ALA A 582 -117.29 31.31 22.61
N GLU A 583 -116.61 30.26 23.08
CA GLU A 583 -117.15 29.33 24.09
C GLU A 583 -117.44 30.05 25.42
N GLY A 584 -116.50 30.86 25.91
CA GLY A 584 -116.67 31.63 27.15
C GLY A 584 -117.76 32.70 27.06
N GLU A 585 -117.88 33.38 25.92
CA GLU A 585 -118.94 34.36 25.67
C GLU A 585 -120.32 33.68 25.62
N SER A 586 -120.45 32.57 24.90
CA SER A 586 -121.68 31.76 24.84
C SER A 586 -122.13 31.25 26.21
N GLU A 587 -121.20 30.74 27.03
CA GLU A 587 -121.53 30.26 28.37
C GLU A 587 -121.89 31.40 29.34
N SER A 588 -121.30 32.59 29.17
CA SER A 588 -121.72 33.78 29.92
C SER A 588 -123.17 34.19 29.62
N ILE A 589 -123.61 34.05 28.37
CA ILE A 589 -124.99 34.33 27.95
C ILE A 589 -125.95 33.28 28.55
N ARG A 590 -125.58 31.99 28.57
CA ARG A 590 -126.41 30.93 29.17
C ARG A 590 -126.59 31.10 30.68
N LEU A 591 -125.54 31.52 31.40
CA LEU A 591 -125.61 31.88 32.82
C LEU A 591 -126.49 33.11 33.07
N ARG A 592 -126.43 34.11 32.19
CA ARG A 592 -127.25 35.34 32.32
C ARG A 592 -128.74 35.05 32.11
N ALA A 593 -129.09 34.31 31.06
CA ALA A 593 -130.46 33.92 30.74
C ALA A 593 -131.10 33.03 31.83
N THR A 594 -130.33 32.12 32.46
CA THR A 594 -130.82 31.30 33.57
C THR A 594 -131.03 32.11 34.86
N GLY A 595 -130.20 33.12 35.12
CA GLY A 595 -130.44 34.10 36.20
C GLY A 595 -131.71 34.93 36.00
N GLU A 596 -131.94 35.44 34.79
CA GLU A 596 -133.14 36.23 34.46
C GLU A 596 -134.43 35.38 34.54
N ALA A 597 -134.39 34.12 34.11
CA ALA A 597 -135.53 33.20 34.24
C ALA A 597 -135.95 32.96 35.71
N LEU A 598 -134.99 32.82 36.62
CA LEU A 598 -135.26 32.69 38.06
C LEU A 598 -135.84 34.00 38.65
N GLY A 599 -135.30 35.16 38.24
CA GLY A 599 -135.80 36.46 38.66
C GLY A 599 -137.24 36.74 38.22
N ILE A 600 -137.58 36.38 36.97
CA ILE A 600 -138.95 36.51 36.44
C ILE A 600 -139.92 35.62 37.21
N LYS A 601 -139.55 34.36 37.50
CA LYS A 601 -140.41 33.45 38.26
C LYS A 601 -140.72 33.99 39.67
N ALA A 602 -139.68 34.39 40.41
CA ALA A 602 -139.84 34.93 41.76
C ALA A 602 -140.71 36.21 41.79
N LYS A 603 -140.66 37.03 40.72
CA LYS A 603 -141.50 38.22 40.59
C LYS A 603 -142.97 37.87 40.29
N GLY A 604 -143.21 36.88 39.44
CA GLY A 604 -144.56 36.38 39.12
C GLY A 604 -145.27 35.78 40.34
N ASP A 605 -144.56 34.95 41.11
CA ASP A 605 -145.10 34.35 42.36
C ASP A 605 -145.49 35.45 43.39
N ALA A 606 -144.70 36.53 43.47
CA ALA A 606 -144.98 37.68 44.34
C ALA A 606 -146.15 38.55 43.84
N GLU A 607 -146.28 38.80 42.54
CA GLU A 607 -147.39 39.56 41.97
C GLU A 607 -148.72 38.79 42.04
N GLY A 608 -148.72 37.47 41.83
CA GLY A 608 -149.88 36.62 42.07
C GLY A 608 -150.35 36.65 43.53
N SER A 609 -149.43 36.52 44.49
CA SER A 609 -149.73 36.63 45.93
C SER A 609 -150.35 37.99 46.28
N LYS A 610 -149.82 39.08 45.70
CA LYS A 610 -150.31 40.45 45.91
C LYS A 610 -151.72 40.65 45.35
N ILE A 611 -152.00 40.14 44.15
CA ILE A 611 -153.32 40.25 43.51
C ILE A 611 -154.39 39.50 44.31
N LEU A 612 -154.08 38.30 44.81
CA LEU A 612 -155.01 37.49 45.60
C LEU A 612 -155.41 38.21 46.91
N ALA A 613 -154.43 38.77 47.65
CA ALA A 613 -154.69 39.56 48.85
C ALA A 613 -155.52 40.84 48.60
N ILE A 614 -155.34 41.50 47.44
CA ILE A 614 -156.17 42.64 47.01
C ILE A 614 -157.60 42.17 46.67
N GLY A 615 -157.76 41.01 46.03
CA GLY A 615 -159.06 40.43 45.70
C GLY A 615 -159.90 40.10 46.93
N GLU A 616 -159.31 39.42 47.93
CA GLU A 616 -159.97 39.17 49.21
C GLU A 616 -160.34 40.47 49.93
N SER A 617 -159.43 41.47 49.93
CA SER A 617 -159.65 42.75 50.58
C SER A 617 -160.79 43.56 49.93
N THR A 618 -160.88 43.57 48.60
CA THR A 618 -161.96 44.28 47.88
C THR A 618 -163.30 43.57 48.03
N ALA A 619 -163.35 42.23 47.96
CA ALA A 619 -164.58 41.46 48.23
C ALA A 619 -165.13 41.77 49.64
N LYS A 620 -164.25 41.77 50.66
CA LYS A 620 -164.61 42.08 52.06
C LYS A 620 -165.03 43.54 52.25
N ALA A 621 -164.44 44.47 51.50
CA ALA A 621 -164.84 45.87 51.49
C ALA A 621 -166.24 46.07 50.87
N TYR A 622 -166.56 45.40 49.75
CA TYR A 622 -167.90 45.44 49.17
C TYR A 622 -168.96 44.84 50.09
N GLU A 623 -168.65 43.73 50.77
CA GLU A 623 -169.57 43.10 51.73
C GLU A 623 -169.88 44.03 52.92
N LEU A 624 -168.89 44.77 53.42
CA LEU A 624 -169.06 45.77 54.47
C LEU A 624 -169.80 47.03 53.99
N GLN A 625 -169.49 47.55 52.78
CA GLN A 625 -170.19 48.70 52.22
C GLN A 625 -171.68 48.42 51.99
N ASN A 626 -172.03 47.24 51.47
CA ASN A 626 -173.41 46.85 51.23
C ASN A 626 -174.22 46.77 52.55
N LYS A 627 -173.59 46.25 53.63
CA LYS A 627 -174.18 46.26 54.99
C LYS A 627 -174.37 47.65 55.60
N ALA A 628 -173.59 48.65 55.20
CA ALA A 628 -173.58 49.97 55.82
C ALA A 628 -174.43 51.03 55.09
N VAL A 629 -174.56 50.94 53.76
CA VAL A 629 -175.12 52.03 52.93
C VAL A 629 -176.40 51.63 52.19
N GLY A 630 -176.67 50.33 52.02
CA GLY A 630 -177.87 49.84 51.35
C GLY A 630 -177.84 49.96 49.82
N GLN A 631 -178.69 49.17 49.17
CA GLN A 631 -178.52 48.78 47.76
C GLN A 631 -178.65 49.93 46.74
N GLN A 632 -179.29 51.05 47.09
CA GLN A 632 -179.40 52.23 46.21
C GLN A 632 -178.25 53.24 46.39
N GLY A 633 -177.60 53.30 47.55
CA GLY A 633 -176.52 54.25 47.81
C GLY A 633 -175.17 53.83 47.22
N VAL A 634 -174.89 52.53 47.18
CA VAL A 634 -173.63 51.98 46.61
C VAL A 634 -173.48 52.36 45.13
N THR A 635 -174.57 52.28 44.35
CA THR A 635 -174.57 52.62 42.91
C THR A 635 -174.20 54.09 42.66
N ALA A 636 -174.69 55.01 43.48
CA ALA A 636 -174.37 56.43 43.38
C ALA A 636 -172.89 56.72 43.73
N ILE A 637 -172.36 56.04 44.75
CA ILE A 637 -170.95 56.15 45.14
C ILE A 637 -170.03 55.63 44.03
N GLU A 638 -170.32 54.48 43.42
CA GLU A 638 -169.43 53.89 42.42
C GLU A 638 -169.45 54.65 41.08
N ILE A 639 -170.60 55.24 40.69
CA ILE A 639 -170.69 56.19 39.58
C ILE A 639 -169.84 57.44 39.86
N ALA A 640 -169.96 58.02 41.06
CA ALA A 640 -169.14 59.17 41.46
C ALA A 640 -167.63 58.84 41.48
N LYS A 641 -167.27 57.61 41.89
CA LYS A 641 -165.89 57.10 41.90
C LYS A 641 -165.32 56.96 40.49
N GLN A 642 -166.04 56.33 39.57
CA GLN A 642 -165.65 56.20 38.16
C GLN A 642 -165.42 57.57 37.51
N ILE A 643 -166.30 58.53 37.78
CA ILE A 643 -166.16 59.92 37.31
C ILE A 643 -164.93 60.60 37.95
N ALA A 644 -164.67 60.39 39.24
CA ALA A 644 -163.51 60.96 39.94
C ALA A 644 -162.16 60.31 39.57
N SER A 645 -162.16 59.05 39.12
CA SER A 645 -160.96 58.34 38.63
C SER A 645 -160.69 58.53 37.13
N GLY A 646 -161.41 59.42 36.46
CA GLY A 646 -161.35 59.60 35.02
C GLY A 646 -160.00 60.10 34.51
N ASN A 647 -159.33 59.31 33.68
CA ASN A 647 -158.25 59.78 32.79
C ASN A 647 -158.67 59.62 31.32
N ILE A 648 -159.86 60.14 31.00
CA ILE A 648 -160.43 60.21 29.66
C ILE A 648 -159.81 61.43 28.96
N LYS A 649 -159.03 61.22 27.89
CA LYS A 649 -158.43 62.29 27.11
C LYS A 649 -159.14 62.45 25.76
N VAL A 650 -159.98 63.49 25.64
CA VAL A 650 -160.74 63.81 24.42
C VAL A 650 -160.35 65.21 23.93
N THR A 651 -159.39 65.27 23.01
CA THR A 651 -159.05 66.44 22.18
C THR A 651 -158.41 65.94 20.88
N PRO A 652 -158.98 66.23 19.70
CA PRO A 652 -158.30 65.98 18.43
C PRO A 652 -157.45 67.18 18.01
N ASP A 653 -156.31 66.92 17.38
CA ASP A 653 -155.60 67.90 16.54
C ASP A 653 -155.09 67.17 15.29
N PHE A 654 -155.83 67.34 14.19
CA PHE A 654 -155.35 67.10 12.83
C PHE A 654 -155.09 68.45 12.18
N LEU A 655 -154.17 68.50 11.20
CA LEU A 655 -154.56 69.13 9.94
C LEU A 655 -153.89 68.43 8.75
N VAL A 656 -154.67 67.61 8.05
CA VAL A 656 -154.44 67.35 6.63
C VAL A 656 -155.33 68.31 5.85
N GLN A 657 -154.71 69.18 5.08
CA GLN A 657 -155.36 69.97 4.03
C GLN A 657 -154.38 69.95 2.84
N GLY A 658 -154.75 69.52 1.65
CA GLY A 658 -156.08 69.18 1.14
C GLY A 658 -156.15 69.68 -0.29
N GLY A 659 -155.68 68.86 -1.23
CA GLY A 659 -155.41 69.28 -2.61
C GLY A 659 -155.24 68.07 -3.51
N ASP A 660 -156.36 67.60 -4.06
CA ASP A 660 -156.42 66.47 -4.97
C ASP A 660 -156.10 66.90 -6.41
N ASN A 661 -154.94 66.47 -6.94
CA ASN A 661 -154.78 66.20 -8.37
C ASN A 661 -153.53 65.32 -8.66
N LEU A 662 -153.49 64.71 -9.85
CA LEU A 662 -152.54 63.67 -10.23
C LEU A 662 -151.13 64.18 -10.60
N GLY A 663 -150.10 63.45 -10.15
CA GLY A 663 -148.79 63.35 -10.83
C GLY A 663 -147.58 63.93 -10.10
N GLY A 664 -146.81 63.09 -9.38
CA GLY A 664 -145.61 63.53 -8.67
C GLY A 664 -144.86 62.42 -7.91
N LEU A 665 -144.66 61.26 -8.54
CA LEU A 665 -144.21 60.04 -7.86
C LEU A 665 -142.73 60.06 -7.42
N LEU A 666 -142.49 59.49 -6.22
CA LEU A 666 -141.25 58.82 -5.78
C LEU A 666 -139.95 59.65 -5.61
N SER A 667 -139.87 60.89 -6.10
CA SER A 667 -138.61 61.66 -6.18
C SER A 667 -138.33 62.66 -5.06
N ALA A 668 -139.24 62.85 -4.09
CA ALA A 668 -139.12 63.89 -3.05
C ALA A 668 -138.66 63.39 -1.67
N PHE A 669 -138.96 62.15 -1.28
CA PHE A 669 -138.77 61.71 0.12
C PHE A 669 -137.30 61.42 0.48
N LEU A 670 -136.51 60.87 -0.45
CA LEU A 670 -135.07 60.68 -0.28
C LEU A 670 -134.27 62.00 -0.26
N THR A 671 -134.90 63.10 -0.68
CA THR A 671 -134.27 64.41 -0.83
C THR A 671 -134.57 65.35 0.34
N ASN A 672 -135.55 65.03 1.20
CA ASN A 672 -135.86 65.84 2.37
C ASN A 672 -134.92 65.55 3.56
N LEU A 673 -133.64 65.88 3.34
CA LEU A 673 -132.76 66.61 4.24
C LEU A 673 -133.05 66.51 5.76
N VAL A 674 -132.11 66.13 6.62
CA VAL A 674 -130.74 66.71 6.76
C VAL A 674 -130.75 68.25 6.96
N ALA A 675 -131.91 68.88 7.18
CA ALA A 675 -132.10 70.33 7.35
C ALA A 675 -132.65 70.73 8.73
N GLY A 676 -131.86 70.54 9.79
CA GLY A 676 -132.15 71.00 11.16
C GLY A 676 -131.23 70.31 12.17
N LYS A 677 -130.04 70.80 12.56
CA LYS A 677 -129.45 72.17 12.57
C LYS A 677 -130.22 73.15 13.51
N THR A 678 -129.59 73.93 14.41
CA THR A 678 -128.14 74.15 14.71
C THR A 678 -127.90 74.83 16.08
N SER A 679 -126.75 74.58 16.71
CA SER A 679 -126.06 75.41 17.73
C SER A 679 -124.61 74.87 17.87
N THR A 680 -123.52 75.63 17.62
CA THR A 680 -122.82 76.63 18.48
C THR A 680 -122.33 76.07 19.82
N ASN A 681 -121.10 76.30 20.31
CA ASN A 681 -119.92 77.11 19.88
C ASN A 681 -118.64 76.54 20.59
N ASP A 682 -117.38 77.01 20.51
CA ASP A 682 -116.71 78.22 19.96
C ASP A 682 -115.16 77.99 19.85
N LYS A 683 -114.44 78.72 18.96
CA LYS A 683 -113.02 79.23 19.07
C LYS A 683 -111.84 78.26 19.34
N GLN A 684 -110.53 78.55 19.14
CA GLN A 684 -109.66 79.46 18.33
C GLN A 684 -108.22 78.89 18.53
N ASN A 685 -107.15 79.04 17.73
CA ASN A 685 -106.55 80.05 16.84
C ASN A 685 -105.68 79.30 15.78
N ALA A 686 -105.43 79.73 14.54
CA ALA A 686 -104.89 81.01 14.04
C ALA A 686 -103.34 81.12 14.07
N ALA A 687 -102.70 80.51 13.07
CA ALA A 687 -101.52 81.01 12.33
C ALA A 687 -101.57 80.41 10.92
#